data_AF-A0A1I9Y3J8-F1
#
_entry.id   AF-A0A1I9Y3J8-F1
#
_cell.length_a   1.000
_cell.length_b   1.000
_cell.length_c   1.000
_cell.angle_alpha   90.00
_cell.angle_beta   90.00
_cell.angle_gamma   90.00
#
_symmetry.space_group_name_H-M   'P 1'
#
loop_
_entity.id
_entity.type
_entity.pdbx_description
1 polymer ?
#
loop_
_entity_poly.entity_id
_entity_poly.type
_entity_poly.pdbx_seq_one_letter_code
_entity_poly.pdbx_strand_id
1 'polypeptide(L)'
;MFSIRAVLAAGCMAALCALPQAGAAADTPAATSSPAAAQPSSAAPLPARPRIALVLSGGGARGLAHIGVLKVLQELHVPVDMVVGTSMGGVVGGAYAAGASVADLEKMARETNWARVVADRPPRDELVFRRREEDLLLPSRIEFGISRNGISTPPAAASNAALEMALNRLLPAGMRDRPASQLPLPFRSVASDLVSGELVELVDTPLFLSMRASLAVPGVFSPVRVNNRLVVDGGLVRNLPVDMARAMGADIVIAVNVGTPLAPEKELGSAIGVAQQMLQILTEQNVQRSLKEMRPQDILVAPDLTGVSFLDFENYARAMRAGEQAAQALATRLAPLALPPEQYAAREQLRLAAPALLDVALPLTRLAVESEGDINPRILQAQSGLVEGQSVTQEDVLKAAGKLYGRGDVARVESAVVDAGEQRTVTIKAVEAPWASNRLRVGLELASDFKDSNNFALKLLHVRSNLNSWGGELRSTAQIGNARGYGVQFWQPLGAGNPWYIAPQLQYTSSAMDLFDQGRRSARLAYNGQTAALVLGRQFGTWGDLQFGVTRREVKGKLAIPADPEMPELRALGTTQFVQFRVDTLDSPGFPTRGVLFDATWTRDTTTGSGETAVGQSSITGLKAFSRGNWAGHVYGEWARSQRGEAPLNLGGFLRLSGTEFQSVSGRSIALARLVMARRIGSLPSTLGGAVRAGFSLEMGGGFDQSERWKASKFTQASSAFISVDTRFGPVYMASGASKGGESTFYLFLGPVW
;
A
#
# COMPACT_ATOMS: atom_id res chain seq x y z
N MET A 1 -14.46 24.38 -34.72
CA MET A 1 -15.77 24.39 -35.40
C MET A 1 -15.80 23.23 -36.39
N PHE A 2 -16.87 22.43 -36.38
CA PHE A 2 -17.15 21.24 -37.22
C PHE A 2 -16.23 20.02 -36.96
N SER A 3 -16.63 18.97 -36.24
CA SER A 3 -17.80 18.05 -36.31
C SER A 3 -17.69 17.05 -37.47
N ILE A 4 -17.23 15.81 -37.19
CA ILE A 4 -17.50 14.62 -38.00
C ILE A 4 -17.77 13.43 -37.07
N ARG A 5 -18.85 12.71 -37.42
CA ARG A 5 -19.58 11.67 -36.69
C ARG A 5 -19.01 10.26 -36.87
N ALA A 6 -19.44 9.44 -35.91
CA ALA A 6 -19.54 7.99 -35.85
C ALA A 6 -20.29 7.29 -37.00
N VAL A 7 -20.07 5.97 -37.10
CA VAL A 7 -20.82 4.98 -37.88
C VAL A 7 -21.16 3.79 -36.96
N LEU A 8 -22.48 3.55 -36.77
CA LEU A 8 -23.27 2.29 -36.80
C LEU A 8 -22.77 1.04 -36.02
N ALA A 9 -23.58 0.17 -35.41
CA ALA A 9 -25.00 -0.16 -35.56
C ALA A 9 -25.51 -0.98 -34.34
N ALA A 10 -26.81 -0.87 -34.01
CA ALA A 10 -27.71 -2.00 -33.71
C ALA A 10 -29.13 -1.46 -33.44
N GLY A 11 -30.09 -1.78 -34.33
CA GLY A 11 -31.54 -1.58 -34.17
C GLY A 11 -32.14 -2.63 -33.21
N CYS A 12 -33.17 -2.33 -32.40
CA CYS A 12 -34.60 -2.00 -32.68
C CYS A 12 -35.49 -3.20 -33.06
N MET A 13 -36.44 -3.54 -32.16
CA MET A 13 -37.90 -3.76 -32.38
C MET A 13 -38.57 -4.08 -31.01
N ALA A 14 -39.36 -3.16 -30.42
CA ALA A 14 -40.85 -3.03 -30.45
C ALA A 14 -41.59 -4.13 -29.62
N ALA A 15 -42.27 -3.88 -28.48
CA ALA A 15 -43.51 -3.09 -28.21
C ALA A 15 -44.73 -3.61 -29.01
N LEU A 16 -45.98 -3.81 -28.52
CA LEU A 16 -46.71 -3.51 -27.28
C LEU A 16 -48.14 -4.17 -27.37
N CYS A 17 -48.95 -4.06 -26.30
CA CYS A 17 -50.44 -4.20 -26.19
C CYS A 17 -51.04 -5.62 -26.03
N ALA A 18 -52.15 -5.88 -25.33
CA ALA A 18 -52.99 -5.20 -24.32
C ALA A 18 -54.04 -6.23 -23.80
N LEU A 19 -54.56 -6.03 -22.58
CA LEU A 19 -55.68 -6.72 -21.88
C LEU A 19 -57.07 -6.46 -22.53
N PRO A 20 -58.27 -6.83 -21.99
CA PRO A 20 -58.68 -7.61 -20.78
C PRO A 20 -59.85 -8.63 -21.03
N GLN A 21 -60.32 -9.36 -19.98
CA GLN A 21 -61.74 -9.36 -19.54
C GLN A 21 -61.99 -10.20 -18.26
N ALA A 22 -63.05 -9.80 -17.54
CA ALA A 22 -63.39 -10.15 -16.17
C ALA A 22 -64.50 -11.22 -16.04
N GLY A 23 -64.65 -11.79 -14.84
CA GLY A 23 -65.81 -12.60 -14.44
C GLY A 23 -65.84 -12.93 -12.94
N ALA A 24 -66.82 -12.36 -12.24
CA ALA A 24 -67.29 -12.58 -10.86
C ALA A 24 -67.88 -14.01 -10.66
N ALA A 25 -68.26 -14.59 -9.51
CA ALA A 25 -68.21 -14.36 -8.05
C ALA A 25 -68.75 -15.66 -7.36
N ALA A 26 -68.71 -15.68 -6.01
CA ALA A 26 -69.57 -16.41 -5.06
C ALA A 26 -69.13 -17.76 -4.45
N ASP A 27 -68.82 -17.67 -3.14
CA ASP A 27 -69.39 -18.37 -1.98
C ASP A 27 -69.13 -19.85 -1.60
N THR A 28 -68.77 -19.94 -0.31
CA THR A 28 -69.02 -20.94 0.75
C THR A 28 -68.06 -22.10 1.03
N PRO A 29 -67.82 -22.41 2.33
CA PRO A 29 -66.70 -23.23 2.79
C PRO A 29 -67.10 -24.69 3.06
N ALA A 30 -66.17 -25.61 2.86
CA ALA A 30 -66.32 -27.00 3.30
C ALA A 30 -65.04 -27.46 4.01
N ALA A 31 -65.18 -27.72 5.30
CA ALA A 31 -64.22 -28.47 6.09
C ALA A 31 -64.07 -29.89 5.51
N THR A 32 -62.84 -30.32 5.24
CA THR A 32 -62.51 -31.73 5.05
C THR A 32 -61.19 -32.05 5.74
N SER A 33 -61.25 -33.14 6.48
CA SER A 33 -60.26 -33.76 7.36
C SER A 33 -58.94 -34.13 6.67
N SER A 34 -57.82 -33.83 7.33
CA SER A 34 -56.50 -34.39 7.01
C SER A 34 -56.47 -35.91 7.20
N PRO A 35 -55.97 -36.70 6.22
CA PRO A 35 -55.47 -38.03 6.49
C PRO A 35 -54.08 -37.93 7.14
N ALA A 36 -53.88 -38.68 8.23
CA ALA A 36 -52.62 -38.79 8.94
C ALA A 36 -51.49 -39.23 7.99
N ALA A 37 -50.50 -38.35 7.80
CA ALA A 37 -49.24 -38.70 7.15
C ALA A 37 -48.45 -39.63 8.08
N ALA A 38 -48.12 -40.81 7.57
CA ALA A 38 -47.28 -41.80 8.22
C ALA A 38 -45.96 -41.18 8.68
N GLN A 39 -45.58 -41.44 9.94
CA GLN A 39 -44.27 -41.08 10.45
C GLN A 39 -43.19 -41.78 9.62
N PRO A 40 -42.11 -41.10 9.22
CA PRO A 40 -40.97 -41.77 8.61
C PRO A 40 -40.34 -42.72 9.63
N SER A 41 -40.32 -44.00 9.27
CA SER A 41 -39.59 -45.06 9.95
C SER A 41 -38.16 -44.59 10.24
N SER A 42 -37.75 -44.72 11.51
CA SER A 42 -36.40 -44.39 11.97
C SER A 42 -35.38 -45.23 11.20
N ALA A 43 -34.59 -44.56 10.34
CA ALA A 43 -33.39 -45.15 9.78
C ALA A 43 -32.49 -45.62 10.94
N ALA A 44 -32.03 -46.87 10.86
CA ALA A 44 -31.10 -47.42 11.82
C ALA A 44 -29.87 -46.50 11.98
N PRO A 45 -29.30 -46.34 13.19
CA PRO A 45 -28.14 -45.47 13.38
C PRO A 45 -26.97 -46.03 12.56
N LEU A 46 -26.48 -45.23 11.61
CA LEU A 46 -25.21 -45.50 10.94
C LEU A 46 -24.12 -45.67 12.00
N PRO A 47 -23.21 -46.66 11.87
CA PRO A 47 -22.12 -46.83 12.82
C PRO A 47 -21.34 -45.52 12.97
N ALA A 48 -21.08 -45.12 14.22
CA ALA A 48 -20.44 -43.86 14.54
C ALA A 48 -19.03 -43.81 13.96
N ARG A 49 -18.82 -43.01 12.92
CA ARG A 49 -17.50 -42.76 12.32
C ARG A 49 -16.61 -41.98 13.30
N PRO A 50 -15.27 -42.15 13.23
CA PRO A 50 -14.36 -41.32 14.02
C PRO A 50 -14.54 -39.84 13.70
N ARG A 51 -14.44 -38.99 14.73
CA ARG A 51 -14.40 -37.53 14.58
C ARG A 51 -13.01 -37.08 14.19
N ILE A 52 -12.91 -36.37 13.07
CA ILE A 52 -11.64 -35.96 12.45
C ILE A 52 -11.42 -34.47 12.69
N ALA A 53 -10.33 -34.14 13.38
CA ALA A 53 -9.89 -32.76 13.53
C ALA A 53 -8.79 -32.40 12.53
N LEU A 54 -8.91 -31.22 11.94
CA LEU A 54 -7.85 -30.61 11.15
C LEU A 54 -7.11 -29.58 12.00
N VAL A 55 -5.83 -29.80 12.26
CA VAL A 55 -4.97 -28.91 13.07
C VAL A 55 -4.00 -28.20 12.15
N LEU A 56 -4.11 -26.87 12.05
CA LEU A 56 -3.37 -26.04 11.11
C LEU A 56 -2.39 -25.13 11.85
N SER A 57 -1.09 -25.34 11.62
CA SER A 57 -0.06 -24.54 12.29
C SER A 57 0.15 -23.14 11.69
N GLY A 58 0.83 -22.28 12.45
CA GLY A 58 1.33 -20.99 11.97
C GLY A 58 2.63 -21.11 11.17
N GLY A 59 2.80 -20.20 10.21
CA GLY A 59 3.99 -20.14 9.35
C GLY A 59 4.04 -18.92 8.41
N GLY A 60 3.23 -17.89 8.64
CA GLY A 60 3.13 -16.74 7.72
C GLY A 60 2.73 -17.20 6.32
N ALA A 61 3.46 -16.76 5.30
CA ALA A 61 3.23 -17.12 3.89
C ALA A 61 3.21 -18.62 3.62
N ARG A 62 3.98 -19.41 4.39
CA ARG A 62 4.02 -20.87 4.32
C ARG A 62 2.66 -21.52 4.61
N GLY A 63 1.82 -20.86 5.40
CA GLY A 63 0.48 -21.33 5.73
C GLY A 63 -0.50 -21.34 4.57
N LEU A 64 -0.16 -20.75 3.42
CA LEU A 64 -0.95 -20.93 2.19
C LEU A 64 -0.93 -22.39 1.70
N ALA A 65 0.03 -23.21 2.15
CA ALA A 65 0.02 -24.66 1.90
C ALA A 65 -1.21 -25.36 2.49
N HIS A 66 -1.82 -24.82 3.55
CA HIS A 66 -3.05 -25.37 4.13
C HIS A 66 -4.19 -25.45 3.12
N ILE A 67 -4.26 -24.49 2.17
CA ILE A 67 -5.26 -24.47 1.10
C ILE A 67 -5.08 -25.68 0.17
N GLY A 68 -3.83 -25.99 -0.18
CA GLY A 68 -3.52 -27.18 -0.99
C GLY A 68 -3.84 -28.49 -0.28
N VAL A 69 -3.65 -28.56 1.04
CA VAL A 69 -4.07 -29.73 1.83
C VAL A 69 -5.59 -29.86 1.84
N LEU A 70 -6.33 -28.77 2.08
CA LEU A 70 -7.80 -28.77 2.04
C LEU A 70 -8.34 -29.24 0.70
N LYS A 71 -7.71 -28.83 -0.41
CA LYS A 71 -8.07 -29.28 -1.76
C LYS A 71 -7.98 -30.80 -1.91
N VAL A 72 -6.88 -31.41 -1.48
CA VAL A 72 -6.72 -32.87 -1.55
C VAL A 72 -7.71 -33.58 -0.62
N LEU A 73 -7.96 -33.06 0.58
CA LEU A 73 -8.99 -33.61 1.47
C LEU A 73 -10.38 -33.57 0.82
N GLN A 74 -10.68 -32.49 0.09
CA GLN A 74 -11.92 -32.36 -0.68
C GLN A 74 -11.99 -33.35 -1.84
N GLU A 75 -10.93 -33.49 -2.63
CA GLU A 75 -10.83 -34.45 -3.75
C GLU A 75 -10.96 -35.91 -3.29
N LEU A 76 -10.45 -36.23 -2.10
CA LEU A 76 -10.55 -37.56 -1.48
C LEU A 76 -11.84 -37.75 -0.66
N HIS A 77 -12.72 -36.77 -0.58
CA HIS A 77 -13.94 -36.79 0.24
C HIS A 77 -13.70 -37.09 1.73
N VAL A 78 -12.56 -36.67 2.28
CA VAL A 78 -12.25 -36.83 3.71
C VAL A 78 -12.99 -35.75 4.51
N PRO A 79 -13.88 -36.12 5.44
CA PRO A 79 -14.64 -35.14 6.20
C PRO A 79 -13.78 -34.47 7.27
N VAL A 80 -14.03 -33.18 7.49
CA VAL A 80 -13.50 -32.43 8.64
C VAL A 80 -14.63 -32.17 9.63
N ASP A 81 -14.43 -32.50 10.90
CA ASP A 81 -15.41 -32.33 12.00
C ASP A 81 -15.15 -31.14 12.89
N MET A 82 -13.90 -30.70 12.93
CA MET A 82 -13.49 -29.54 13.68
C MET A 82 -12.15 -29.05 13.16
N VAL A 83 -11.89 -27.77 13.36
CA VAL A 83 -10.64 -27.12 12.94
C VAL A 83 -10.03 -26.42 14.14
N VAL A 84 -8.72 -26.60 14.32
CA VAL A 84 -7.93 -25.82 15.28
C VAL A 84 -6.79 -25.16 14.53
N GLY A 85 -6.65 -23.84 14.64
CA GLY A 85 -5.70 -23.09 13.85
C GLY A 85 -4.85 -22.10 14.65
N THR A 86 -3.59 -21.92 14.24
CA THR A 86 -2.70 -20.87 14.76
C THR A 86 -2.22 -19.98 13.64
N SER A 87 -2.21 -18.65 13.84
CA SER A 87 -1.70 -17.69 12.87
C SER A 87 -2.39 -17.85 11.50
N MET A 88 -1.63 -18.06 10.42
CA MET A 88 -2.18 -18.35 9.09
C MET A 88 -3.07 -19.61 9.07
N GLY A 89 -2.82 -20.61 9.92
CA GLY A 89 -3.72 -21.75 10.11
C GLY A 89 -5.05 -21.36 10.76
N GLY A 90 -5.05 -20.37 11.65
CA GLY A 90 -6.28 -19.78 12.21
C GLY A 90 -7.08 -19.00 11.16
N VAL A 91 -6.39 -18.34 10.23
CA VAL A 91 -7.02 -17.57 9.14
C VAL A 91 -7.66 -18.51 8.11
N VAL A 92 -6.89 -19.44 7.56
CA VAL A 92 -7.38 -20.42 6.57
C VAL A 92 -8.45 -21.31 7.22
N GLY A 93 -8.18 -21.81 8.42
CA GLY A 93 -9.09 -22.69 9.16
C GLY A 93 -10.38 -21.99 9.59
N GLY A 94 -10.30 -20.75 10.07
CA GLY A 94 -11.46 -19.96 10.49
C GLY A 94 -12.36 -19.61 9.32
N ALA A 95 -11.79 -19.20 8.19
CA ALA A 95 -12.55 -18.95 6.96
C ALA A 95 -13.23 -20.22 6.43
N TYR A 96 -12.49 -21.33 6.38
CA TYR A 96 -13.05 -22.64 5.98
C TYR A 96 -14.19 -23.06 6.91
N ALA A 97 -14.01 -22.92 8.22
CA ALA A 97 -15.02 -23.28 9.21
C ALA A 97 -16.26 -22.38 9.16
N ALA A 98 -16.10 -21.13 8.73
CA ALA A 98 -17.18 -20.16 8.51
C ALA A 98 -17.96 -20.36 7.21
N GLY A 99 -17.52 -21.27 6.33
CA GLY A 99 -18.21 -21.59 5.08
C GLY A 99 -17.56 -21.04 3.81
N ALA A 100 -16.31 -20.57 3.85
CA ALA A 100 -15.56 -20.29 2.61
C ALA A 100 -15.23 -21.61 1.87
N SER A 101 -15.41 -21.65 0.56
CA SER A 101 -15.01 -22.81 -0.25
C SER A 101 -13.49 -22.83 -0.47
N VAL A 102 -12.92 -23.99 -0.83
CA VAL A 102 -11.50 -24.07 -1.21
C VAL A 102 -11.19 -23.12 -2.38
N ALA A 103 -12.12 -22.97 -3.33
CA ALA A 103 -11.98 -22.03 -4.43
C ALA A 103 -11.94 -20.56 -3.96
N ASP A 104 -12.70 -20.18 -2.93
CA ASP A 104 -12.65 -18.84 -2.34
C ASP A 104 -11.30 -18.59 -1.66
N LEU A 105 -10.77 -19.60 -0.96
CA LEU A 105 -9.45 -19.53 -0.32
C LEU A 105 -8.34 -19.37 -1.38
N GLU A 106 -8.37 -20.17 -2.46
CA GLU A 106 -7.43 -20.04 -3.59
C GLU A 106 -7.54 -18.67 -4.27
N LYS A 107 -8.77 -18.18 -4.45
CA LYS A 107 -9.03 -16.85 -5.01
C LYS A 107 -8.44 -15.75 -4.12
N MET A 108 -8.64 -15.82 -2.81
CA MET A 108 -8.04 -14.89 -1.85
C MET A 108 -6.51 -14.91 -1.94
N ALA A 109 -5.89 -16.09 -1.97
CA ALA A 109 -4.44 -16.23 -2.05
C ALA A 109 -3.86 -15.56 -3.31
N ARG A 110 -4.57 -15.66 -4.44
CA ARG A 110 -4.17 -15.11 -5.75
C ARG A 110 -4.45 -13.61 -5.90
N GLU A 111 -5.57 -13.12 -5.39
CA GLU A 111 -6.08 -11.77 -5.66
C GLU A 111 -5.73 -10.75 -4.56
N THR A 112 -5.24 -11.22 -3.41
CA THR A 112 -4.75 -10.34 -2.34
C THR A 112 -3.43 -9.68 -2.73
N ASN A 113 -3.35 -8.35 -2.60
CA ASN A 113 -2.09 -7.63 -2.72
C ASN A 113 -1.27 -7.80 -1.45
N TRP A 114 -0.50 -8.89 -1.38
CA TRP A 114 0.28 -9.23 -0.20
C TRP A 114 1.39 -8.25 0.13
N ALA A 115 2.00 -7.62 -0.89
CA ALA A 115 2.97 -6.55 -0.70
C ALA A 115 2.39 -5.39 0.13
N ARG A 116 1.09 -5.08 -0.03
CA ARG A 116 0.38 -4.10 0.80
C ARG A 116 0.13 -4.62 2.22
N VAL A 117 -0.20 -5.91 2.37
CA VAL A 117 -0.46 -6.53 3.68
C VAL A 117 0.78 -6.51 4.57
N VAL A 118 1.98 -6.66 4.02
CA VAL A 118 3.24 -6.65 4.80
C VAL A 118 3.99 -5.31 4.75
N ALA A 119 3.38 -4.27 4.17
CA ALA A 119 4.01 -2.96 4.03
C ALA A 119 4.09 -2.22 5.38
N ASP A 120 5.18 -1.45 5.56
CA ASP A 120 5.43 -0.60 6.73
C ASP A 120 4.70 0.75 6.68
N ARG A 121 4.17 1.12 5.52
CA ARG A 121 3.39 2.35 5.28
C ARG A 121 2.28 2.06 4.25
N PRO A 122 1.13 2.75 4.30
CA PRO A 122 0.14 2.63 3.24
C PRO A 122 0.73 2.95 1.86
N PRO A 123 0.22 2.35 0.78
CA PRO A 123 0.67 2.63 -0.58
C PRO A 123 0.65 4.13 -0.89
N ARG A 124 1.70 4.62 -1.56
CA ARG A 124 1.83 6.06 -1.86
C ARG A 124 0.64 6.62 -2.63
N ASP A 125 0.09 5.83 -3.56
CA ASP A 125 -1.07 6.16 -4.38
C ASP A 125 -2.40 6.18 -3.62
N GLU A 126 -2.39 5.85 -2.33
CA GLU A 126 -3.52 6.00 -1.40
C GLU A 126 -3.35 7.16 -0.41
N LEU A 127 -2.11 7.61 -0.18
CA LEU A 127 -1.82 8.72 0.72
C LEU A 127 -2.55 10.00 0.33
N VAL A 128 -2.84 10.84 1.33
CA VAL A 128 -3.28 12.22 1.06
C VAL A 128 -2.23 12.98 0.26
N PHE A 129 -2.67 13.92 -0.58
CA PHE A 129 -1.80 14.62 -1.53
C PHE A 129 -0.58 15.26 -0.84
N ARG A 130 -0.78 15.94 0.30
CA ARG A 130 0.28 16.53 1.14
C ARG A 130 1.39 15.54 1.49
N ARG A 131 1.03 14.31 1.86
CA ARG A 131 2.00 13.24 2.18
C ARG A 131 2.74 12.71 0.96
N ARG A 132 2.15 12.80 -0.24
CA ARG A 132 2.87 12.49 -1.50
C ARG A 132 3.87 13.57 -1.85
N GLU A 133 3.54 14.84 -1.58
CA GLU A 133 4.49 15.95 -1.75
C GLU A 133 5.69 15.77 -0.82
N GLU A 134 5.48 15.34 0.42
CA GLU A 134 6.58 15.02 1.35
C GLU A 134 7.53 13.98 0.77
N ASP A 135 7.02 12.95 0.08
CA ASP A 135 7.83 11.92 -0.56
C ASP A 135 8.64 12.43 -1.77
N LEU A 136 8.22 13.55 -2.37
CA LEU A 136 9.01 14.25 -3.39
C LEU A 136 10.07 15.16 -2.76
N LEU A 137 9.77 15.76 -1.60
CA LEU A 137 10.72 16.62 -0.88
C LEU A 137 11.84 15.82 -0.21
N LEU A 138 11.51 14.64 0.32
CA LEU A 138 12.43 13.75 1.03
C LEU A 138 12.00 12.29 0.77
N PRO A 139 12.56 11.60 -0.24
CA PRO A 139 12.13 10.24 -0.60
C PRO A 139 12.40 9.14 0.45
N SER A 140 13.30 9.38 1.40
CA SER A 140 13.52 8.46 2.52
C SER A 140 12.24 8.23 3.31
N ARG A 141 11.94 6.96 3.58
CA ARG A 141 10.80 6.50 4.37
C ARG A 141 11.14 6.36 5.86
N ILE A 142 12.34 6.78 6.27
CA ILE A 142 12.73 6.78 7.68
C ILE A 142 12.02 7.93 8.37
N GLU A 143 11.10 7.56 9.24
CA GLU A 143 10.19 8.46 9.93
C GLU A 143 10.13 8.12 11.41
N PHE A 144 10.00 9.15 12.25
CA PHE A 144 9.88 9.06 13.69
C PHE A 144 8.75 9.96 14.17
N GLY A 145 7.98 9.51 15.16
CA GLY A 145 7.07 10.33 15.94
C GLY A 145 7.79 11.07 17.05
N ILE A 146 7.43 12.32 17.28
CA ILE A 146 7.95 13.14 18.38
C ILE A 146 6.82 13.43 19.37
N SER A 147 6.99 12.95 20.59
CA SER A 147 6.05 13.19 21.70
C SER A 147 6.77 13.78 22.92
N ARG A 148 6.02 14.18 23.94
CA ARG A 148 6.59 14.60 25.24
C ARG A 148 7.38 13.48 25.92
N ASN A 149 7.05 12.23 25.63
CA ASN A 149 7.68 11.05 26.24
C ASN A 149 8.91 10.57 25.44
N GLY A 150 9.34 11.33 24.43
CA GLY A 150 10.49 11.03 23.59
C GLY A 150 10.12 10.72 22.13
N ILE A 151 11.09 10.11 21.44
CA ILE A 151 11.00 9.72 20.03
C ILE A 151 10.45 8.30 19.94
N SER A 152 9.45 8.10 19.09
CA SER A 152 8.89 6.79 18.78
C SER A 152 9.09 6.47 17.30
N THR A 153 9.23 5.19 16.95
CA THR A 153 9.12 4.75 15.56
C THR A 153 7.66 4.49 15.23
N PRO A 154 7.19 4.75 14.00
CA PRO A 154 5.92 4.22 13.53
C PRO A 154 5.86 2.72 13.83
N PRO A 155 4.80 2.21 14.47
CA PRO A 155 4.60 0.78 14.58
C PRO A 155 4.47 0.21 13.17
N ALA A 156 4.68 -1.10 13.00
CA ALA A 156 4.35 -1.80 11.76
C ALA A 156 2.87 -1.67 11.33
N ALA A 157 2.05 -0.93 12.09
CA ALA A 157 0.60 -0.79 12.02
C ALA A 157 0.01 -0.37 10.67
N ALA A 158 0.79 0.08 9.69
CA ALA A 158 0.35 0.26 8.30
C ALA A 158 -0.01 -1.06 7.58
N SER A 159 0.56 -2.18 8.05
CA SER A 159 0.26 -3.53 7.62
C SER A 159 -1.10 -4.02 8.15
N ASN A 160 -1.53 -3.50 9.31
CA ASN A 160 -2.69 -4.04 10.03
C ASN A 160 -4.01 -3.83 9.31
N ALA A 161 -4.31 -2.65 8.73
CA ALA A 161 -5.62 -2.50 8.10
C ALA A 161 -5.67 -3.15 6.72
N ALA A 162 -4.55 -3.19 5.99
CA ALA A 162 -4.46 -3.99 4.77
C ALA A 162 -4.69 -5.48 5.07
N LEU A 163 -4.10 -5.98 6.16
CA LEU A 163 -4.37 -7.30 6.69
C LEU A 163 -5.85 -7.46 7.05
N GLU A 164 -6.41 -6.56 7.85
CA GLU A 164 -7.81 -6.61 8.30
C GLU A 164 -8.81 -6.55 7.14
N MET A 165 -8.52 -5.77 6.08
CA MET A 165 -9.31 -5.76 4.85
C MET A 165 -9.21 -7.11 4.12
N ALA A 166 -8.01 -7.71 4.04
CA ALA A 166 -7.83 -9.03 3.43
C ALA A 166 -8.57 -10.11 4.23
N LEU A 167 -8.48 -10.10 5.56
CA LEU A 167 -9.24 -11.00 6.44
C LEU A 167 -10.75 -10.80 6.28
N ASN A 168 -11.23 -9.56 6.16
CA ASN A 168 -12.65 -9.30 6.02
C ASN A 168 -13.21 -9.83 4.69
N ARG A 169 -12.46 -9.68 3.59
CA ARG A 169 -12.85 -10.22 2.26
C ARG A 169 -12.88 -11.74 2.21
N LEU A 170 -12.14 -12.39 3.10
CA LEU A 170 -12.06 -13.84 3.20
C LEU A 170 -13.29 -14.44 3.89
N LEU A 171 -13.97 -13.67 4.75
CA LEU A 171 -15.10 -14.17 5.52
C LEU A 171 -16.40 -14.08 4.72
N PRO A 172 -17.24 -15.14 4.75
CA PRO A 172 -18.61 -15.04 4.25
C PRO A 172 -19.41 -13.94 4.96
N ALA A 173 -20.38 -13.35 4.26
CA ALA A 173 -21.21 -12.28 4.79
C ALA A 173 -21.89 -12.69 6.11
N GLY A 174 -21.90 -11.79 7.09
CA GLY A 174 -22.50 -12.05 8.41
C GLY A 174 -21.72 -13.00 9.33
N MET A 175 -20.55 -13.51 8.93
CA MET A 175 -19.71 -14.37 9.79
C MET A 175 -18.66 -13.58 10.59
N ARG A 176 -18.34 -12.34 10.19
CA ARG A 176 -17.30 -11.49 10.81
C ARG A 176 -17.40 -11.42 12.33
N ASP A 177 -18.58 -11.08 12.83
CA ASP A 177 -18.82 -10.76 14.23
C ASP A 177 -19.43 -11.92 15.02
N ARG A 178 -19.67 -13.08 14.38
CA ARG A 178 -20.13 -14.28 15.07
C ARG A 178 -19.01 -14.83 15.96
N PRO A 179 -19.31 -15.28 17.19
CA PRO A 179 -18.34 -15.99 18.01
C PRO A 179 -17.80 -17.22 17.27
N ALA A 180 -16.48 -17.48 17.38
CA ALA A 180 -15.84 -18.64 16.76
C ALA A 180 -16.46 -19.99 17.19
N SER A 181 -17.05 -20.05 18.38
CA SER A 181 -17.79 -21.21 18.90
C SER A 181 -19.13 -21.49 18.19
N GLN A 182 -19.65 -20.55 17.41
CA GLN A 182 -20.97 -20.63 16.75
C GLN A 182 -20.89 -20.78 15.22
N LEU A 183 -19.75 -21.24 14.70
CA LEU A 183 -19.58 -21.48 13.27
C LEU A 183 -20.22 -22.80 12.82
N PRO A 184 -20.57 -22.95 11.52
CA PRO A 184 -21.11 -24.20 10.97
C PRO A 184 -20.22 -25.41 11.24
N LEU A 185 -18.89 -25.22 11.22
CA LEU A 185 -17.90 -26.20 11.61
C LEU A 185 -17.23 -25.75 12.92
N PRO A 186 -17.18 -26.58 13.97
CA PRO A 186 -16.52 -26.24 15.22
C PRO A 186 -15.07 -25.77 15.01
N PHE A 187 -14.76 -24.57 15.48
CA PHE A 187 -13.47 -23.93 15.27
C PHE A 187 -12.88 -23.39 16.58
N ARG A 188 -11.56 -23.52 16.73
CA ARG A 188 -10.79 -22.79 17.74
C ARG A 188 -9.53 -22.22 17.12
N SER A 189 -9.12 -21.05 17.61
CA SER A 189 -7.79 -20.53 17.37
C SER A 189 -7.11 -20.11 18.67
N VAL A 190 -5.81 -19.88 18.60
CA VAL A 190 -4.98 -19.55 19.76
C VAL A 190 -4.21 -18.27 19.58
N ALA A 191 -3.96 -17.60 20.70
CA ALA A 191 -3.09 -16.45 20.85
C ALA A 191 -2.13 -16.69 22.03
N SER A 192 -1.07 -15.88 22.10
CA SER A 192 -0.17 -15.84 23.24
C SER A 192 -0.39 -14.54 24.01
N ASP A 193 -0.59 -14.60 25.31
CA ASP A 193 -0.61 -13.41 26.16
C ASP A 193 0.79 -12.79 26.20
N LEU A 194 0.93 -11.55 25.73
CA LEU A 194 2.24 -10.89 25.61
C LEU A 194 2.84 -10.54 26.99
N VAL A 195 2.02 -10.44 28.03
CA VAL A 195 2.46 -10.07 29.38
C VAL A 195 2.82 -11.31 30.19
N SER A 196 1.95 -12.33 30.20
CA SER A 196 2.17 -13.54 31.01
C SER A 196 2.88 -14.68 30.27
N GLY A 197 2.86 -14.69 28.93
CA GLY A 197 3.33 -15.81 28.12
C GLY A 197 2.36 -17.01 28.10
N GLU A 198 1.15 -16.85 28.61
CA GLU A 198 0.14 -17.91 28.66
C GLU A 198 -0.54 -18.14 27.31
N LEU A 199 -1.03 -19.37 27.10
CA LEU A 199 -1.91 -19.71 25.99
C LEU A 199 -3.30 -19.09 26.20
N VAL A 200 -3.82 -18.41 25.19
CA VAL A 200 -5.18 -17.87 25.19
C VAL A 200 -5.99 -18.56 24.09
N GLU A 201 -7.00 -19.32 24.48
CA GLU A 201 -7.97 -19.91 23.54
C GLU A 201 -9.02 -18.86 23.13
N LEU A 202 -9.20 -18.68 21.81
CA LEU A 202 -10.09 -17.65 21.25
C LEU A 202 -11.45 -18.24 20.85
N VAL A 203 -12.14 -18.85 21.83
CA VAL A 203 -13.38 -19.62 21.63
C VAL A 203 -14.61 -18.72 21.46
N ASP A 204 -14.90 -17.87 22.45
CA ASP A 204 -16.07 -16.98 22.43
C ASP A 204 -15.73 -15.57 21.94
N THR A 205 -14.73 -15.50 21.06
CA THR A 205 -14.27 -14.26 20.43
C THR A 205 -14.89 -14.13 19.05
N PRO A 206 -15.34 -12.93 18.62
CA PRO A 206 -15.78 -12.70 17.23
C PRO A 206 -14.75 -13.25 16.23
N LEU A 207 -15.19 -13.98 15.21
CA LEU A 207 -14.33 -14.71 14.30
C LEU A 207 -13.23 -13.84 13.70
N PHE A 208 -13.58 -12.64 13.26
CA PHE A 208 -12.61 -11.69 12.73
C PHE A 208 -11.52 -11.35 13.74
N LEU A 209 -11.92 -11.04 14.98
CA LEU A 209 -10.98 -10.73 16.07
C LEU A 209 -10.14 -11.95 16.47
N SER A 210 -10.73 -13.15 16.43
CA SER A 210 -10.05 -14.43 16.68
C SER A 210 -8.91 -14.65 15.67
N MET A 211 -9.19 -14.53 14.37
CA MET A 211 -8.17 -14.64 13.32
C MET A 211 -7.10 -13.54 13.42
N ARG A 212 -7.53 -12.28 13.64
CA ARG A 212 -6.62 -11.11 13.72
C ARG A 212 -5.68 -11.19 14.92
N ALA A 213 -6.17 -11.66 16.07
CA ALA A 213 -5.37 -11.88 17.27
C ALA A 213 -4.38 -13.04 17.08
N SER A 214 -4.84 -14.16 16.51
CA SER A 214 -3.98 -15.32 16.25
C SER A 214 -2.84 -15.00 15.26
N LEU A 215 -3.03 -14.05 14.34
CA LEU A 215 -2.05 -13.59 13.34
C LEU A 215 -1.25 -12.33 13.79
N ALA A 216 -1.27 -11.95 15.06
CA ALA A 216 -0.58 -10.77 15.56
C ALA A 216 0.95 -11.01 15.75
N VAL A 217 1.66 -11.23 14.64
CA VAL A 217 3.08 -11.61 14.60
C VAL A 217 3.98 -10.46 15.09
N PRO A 218 4.77 -10.64 16.17
CA PRO A 218 5.68 -9.61 16.67
C PRO A 218 6.65 -9.09 15.59
N GLY A 219 6.79 -7.78 15.51
CA GLY A 219 7.65 -7.10 14.52
C GLY A 219 7.05 -6.95 13.13
N VAL A 220 5.88 -7.57 12.85
CA VAL A 220 5.20 -7.51 11.54
C VAL A 220 3.79 -6.93 11.68
N PHE A 221 3.01 -7.43 12.64
CA PHE A 221 1.65 -6.98 12.95
C PHE A 221 1.56 -6.59 14.42
N SER A 222 0.77 -5.56 14.72
CA SER A 222 0.68 -5.08 16.11
C SER A 222 -0.10 -6.06 17.01
N PRO A 223 0.26 -6.14 18.31
CA PRO A 223 -0.53 -6.86 19.31
C PRO A 223 -1.99 -6.40 19.33
N VAL A 224 -2.89 -7.29 19.72
CA VAL A 224 -4.34 -7.05 19.76
C VAL A 224 -4.81 -7.18 21.20
N ARG A 225 -5.80 -6.37 21.62
CA ARG A 225 -6.46 -6.59 22.91
C ARG A 225 -7.68 -7.47 22.74
N VAL A 226 -7.73 -8.58 23.48
CA VAL A 226 -8.89 -9.49 23.55
C VAL A 226 -9.18 -9.75 25.02
N ASN A 227 -10.43 -9.51 25.45
CA ASN A 227 -10.87 -9.74 26.85
C ASN A 227 -9.90 -9.15 27.89
N ASN A 228 -9.48 -7.89 27.68
CA ASN A 228 -8.55 -7.15 28.52
C ASN A 228 -7.11 -7.71 28.59
N ARG A 229 -6.77 -8.74 27.82
CA ARG A 229 -5.41 -9.25 27.64
C ARG A 229 -4.79 -8.68 26.38
N LEU A 230 -3.50 -8.35 26.44
CA LEU A 230 -2.73 -7.93 25.27
C LEU A 230 -2.11 -9.18 24.64
N VAL A 231 -2.60 -9.60 23.48
CA VAL A 231 -2.22 -10.85 22.84
C VAL A 231 -1.44 -10.64 21.55
N VAL A 232 -0.57 -11.60 21.26
CA VAL A 232 0.21 -11.75 20.02
C VAL A 232 -0.03 -13.14 19.43
N ASP A 233 0.63 -13.41 18.30
CA ASP A 233 0.54 -14.69 17.57
C ASP A 233 0.66 -15.91 18.50
N GLY A 234 -0.24 -16.88 18.32
CA GLY A 234 -0.30 -18.09 19.13
C GLY A 234 0.91 -19.02 18.95
N GLY A 235 1.68 -18.85 17.86
CA GLY A 235 2.83 -19.67 17.53
C GLY A 235 3.98 -19.59 18.53
N LEU A 236 4.01 -18.55 19.38
CA LEU A 236 5.01 -18.45 20.45
C LEU A 236 4.80 -19.50 21.54
N VAL A 237 3.55 -19.86 21.84
CA VAL A 237 3.20 -20.78 22.93
C VAL A 237 2.75 -22.15 22.40
N ARG A 238 1.93 -22.19 21.36
CA ARG A 238 1.35 -23.43 20.83
C ARG A 238 1.07 -23.31 19.33
N ASN A 239 2.08 -23.54 18.49
CA ASN A 239 1.95 -23.37 17.05
C ASN A 239 1.17 -24.51 16.35
N LEU A 240 1.17 -25.72 16.91
CA LEU A 240 0.45 -26.88 16.35
C LEU A 240 -0.45 -27.50 17.44
N PRO A 241 -1.61 -26.92 17.77
CA PRO A 241 -2.42 -27.24 18.96
C PRO A 241 -3.17 -28.60 18.86
N VAL A 242 -2.44 -29.71 18.86
CA VAL A 242 -2.97 -31.09 18.81
C VAL A 242 -3.76 -31.42 20.07
N ASP A 243 -3.26 -31.03 21.24
CA ASP A 243 -3.94 -31.15 22.54
C ASP A 243 -5.34 -30.54 22.55
N MET A 244 -5.51 -29.37 21.94
CA MET A 244 -6.82 -28.71 21.86
C MET A 244 -7.80 -29.47 20.98
N ALA A 245 -7.36 -30.01 19.85
CA ALA A 245 -8.20 -30.86 19.02
C ALA A 245 -8.67 -32.11 19.80
N ARG A 246 -7.80 -32.68 20.64
CA ARG A 246 -8.20 -33.77 21.56
C ARG A 246 -9.22 -33.32 22.60
N ALA A 247 -9.02 -32.16 23.21
CA ALA A 247 -9.97 -31.58 24.17
C ALA A 247 -11.35 -31.29 23.54
N MET A 248 -11.40 -31.03 22.24
CA MET A 248 -12.64 -30.88 21.47
C MET A 248 -13.32 -32.23 21.09
N GLY A 249 -12.71 -33.35 21.45
CA GLY A 249 -13.26 -34.70 21.23
C GLY A 249 -12.88 -35.31 19.88
N ALA A 250 -11.70 -34.99 19.33
CA ALA A 250 -11.20 -35.62 18.11
C ALA A 250 -10.69 -37.05 18.37
N ASP A 251 -11.14 -38.00 17.56
CA ASP A 251 -10.63 -39.38 17.53
C ASP A 251 -9.37 -39.49 16.66
N ILE A 252 -9.34 -38.75 15.54
CA ILE A 252 -8.23 -38.69 14.60
C ILE A 252 -7.85 -37.23 14.38
N VAL A 253 -6.55 -36.92 14.43
CA VAL A 253 -6.00 -35.60 14.10
C VAL A 253 -5.26 -35.69 12.77
N ILE A 254 -5.61 -34.80 11.85
CA ILE A 254 -4.82 -34.47 10.66
C ILE A 254 -4.09 -33.17 10.97
N ALA A 255 -2.81 -33.24 11.29
CA ALA A 255 -1.98 -32.09 11.65
C ALA A 255 -1.19 -31.61 10.45
N VAL A 256 -1.31 -30.33 10.08
CA VAL A 256 -0.55 -29.71 8.98
C VAL A 256 0.52 -28.79 9.56
N ASN A 257 1.78 -29.22 9.48
CA ASN A 257 2.93 -28.47 9.97
C ASN A 257 3.60 -27.67 8.85
N VAL A 258 3.49 -26.34 8.90
CA VAL A 258 4.09 -25.40 7.95
C VAL A 258 5.17 -24.52 8.59
N GLY A 259 5.61 -24.87 9.81
CA GLY A 259 6.61 -24.12 10.58
C GLY A 259 7.90 -23.86 9.79
N THR A 260 8.63 -22.81 10.15
CA THR A 260 9.87 -22.40 9.46
C THR A 260 11.06 -23.10 10.08
N PRO A 261 11.98 -23.71 9.29
CA PRO A 261 13.21 -24.26 9.84
C PRO A 261 14.10 -23.15 10.39
N LEU A 262 14.93 -23.50 11.35
CA LEU A 262 15.92 -22.60 11.95
C LEU A 262 16.88 -22.03 10.89
N ALA A 263 17.20 -20.74 11.02
CA ALA A 263 18.09 -20.06 10.08
C ALA A 263 19.54 -20.58 10.19
N PRO A 264 20.29 -20.64 9.08
CA PRO A 264 21.71 -21.00 9.08
C PRO A 264 22.56 -19.91 9.77
N GLU A 265 23.72 -20.29 10.32
CA GLU A 265 24.63 -19.39 11.05
C GLU A 265 24.96 -18.09 10.30
N LYS A 266 25.08 -18.18 8.97
CA LYS A 266 25.39 -17.05 8.09
C LYS A 266 24.35 -15.92 8.16
N GLU A 267 23.12 -16.23 8.53
CA GLU A 267 22.00 -15.29 8.67
C GLU A 267 21.90 -14.68 10.08
N LEU A 268 22.73 -15.15 11.03
CA LEU A 268 22.71 -14.73 12.44
C LEU A 268 23.70 -13.62 12.78
N GLY A 269 24.26 -12.93 11.78
CA GLY A 269 25.29 -11.90 11.97
C GLY A 269 24.81 -10.56 12.56
N SER A 270 23.53 -10.45 12.96
CA SER A 270 22.97 -9.21 13.52
C SER A 270 22.15 -9.50 14.78
N ALA A 271 22.08 -8.54 15.70
CA ALA A 271 21.28 -8.64 16.92
C ALA A 271 19.79 -8.95 16.63
N ILE A 272 19.26 -8.38 15.53
CA ILE A 272 17.89 -8.65 15.07
C ILE A 272 17.75 -10.09 14.57
N GLY A 273 18.72 -10.58 13.79
CA GLY A 273 18.73 -11.97 13.30
C GLY A 273 18.78 -12.98 14.45
N VAL A 274 19.60 -12.71 15.48
CA VAL A 274 19.66 -13.53 16.70
C VAL A 274 18.32 -13.53 17.45
N ALA A 275 17.69 -12.36 17.63
CA ALA A 275 16.39 -12.27 18.29
C ALA A 275 15.29 -13.04 17.53
N GLN A 276 15.27 -12.96 16.20
CA GLN A 276 14.33 -13.73 15.38
C GLN A 276 14.57 -15.24 15.48
N GLN A 277 15.84 -15.67 15.50
CA GLN A 277 16.21 -17.06 15.70
C GLN A 277 15.74 -17.58 17.06
N MET A 278 15.85 -16.78 18.13
CA MET A 278 15.35 -17.14 19.46
C MET A 278 13.83 -17.39 19.43
N LEU A 279 13.05 -16.53 18.76
CA LEU A 279 11.61 -16.72 18.60
C LEU A 279 11.29 -18.01 17.82
N GLN A 280 12.02 -18.29 16.74
CA GLN A 280 11.85 -19.52 15.96
C GLN A 280 12.17 -20.78 16.77
N ILE A 281 13.21 -20.74 17.62
CA ILE A 281 13.56 -21.84 18.52
C ILE A 281 12.39 -22.12 19.49
N LEU A 282 11.79 -21.09 20.10
CA LEU A 282 10.65 -21.25 21.00
C LEU A 282 9.44 -21.87 20.28
N THR A 283 9.16 -21.41 19.06
CA THR A 283 8.11 -21.99 18.22
C THR A 283 8.38 -23.45 17.88
N GLU A 284 9.59 -23.79 17.43
CA GLU A 284 9.94 -25.15 17.06
C GLU A 284 9.89 -26.10 18.26
N GLN A 285 10.35 -25.67 19.43
CA GLN A 285 10.25 -26.46 20.67
C GLN A 285 8.80 -26.81 21.03
N ASN A 286 7.87 -25.87 20.86
CA ASN A 286 6.45 -26.14 21.14
C ASN A 286 5.80 -27.02 20.06
N VAL A 287 6.21 -26.92 18.79
CA VAL A 287 5.79 -27.83 17.72
C VAL A 287 6.26 -29.26 18.03
N GLN A 288 7.52 -29.45 18.39
CA GLN A 288 8.06 -30.76 18.74
C GLN A 288 7.35 -31.38 19.95
N ARG A 289 6.89 -30.56 20.90
CA ARG A 289 6.03 -31.02 22.00
C ARG A 289 4.70 -31.54 21.47
N SER A 290 4.03 -30.79 20.60
CA SER A 290 2.76 -31.19 20.01
C SER A 290 2.85 -32.42 19.11
N LEU A 291 3.95 -32.63 18.41
CA LEU A 291 4.18 -33.85 17.62
C LEU A 291 4.27 -35.10 18.52
N LYS A 292 4.79 -34.97 19.75
CA LYS A 292 4.81 -36.07 20.73
C LYS A 292 3.43 -36.40 21.30
N GLU A 293 2.46 -35.49 21.18
CA GLU A 293 1.07 -35.70 21.61
C GLU A 293 0.25 -36.48 20.55
N MET A 294 0.80 -36.67 19.34
CA MET A 294 0.14 -37.43 18.27
C MET A 294 0.09 -38.93 18.56
N ARG A 295 -1.01 -39.57 18.15
CA ARG A 295 -1.27 -41.01 18.26
C ARG A 295 -0.97 -41.72 16.93
N PRO A 296 -0.77 -43.05 16.92
CA PRO A 296 -0.47 -43.79 15.68
C PRO A 296 -1.49 -43.64 14.55
N GLN A 297 -2.77 -43.45 14.91
CA GLN A 297 -3.87 -43.22 13.96
C GLN A 297 -3.88 -41.81 13.36
N ASP A 298 -3.10 -40.87 13.91
CA ASP A 298 -3.04 -39.50 13.43
C ASP A 298 -2.15 -39.34 12.20
N ILE A 299 -2.43 -38.32 11.41
CA ILE A 299 -1.77 -38.07 10.14
C ILE A 299 -1.07 -36.71 10.23
N LEU A 300 0.26 -36.74 10.12
CA LEU A 300 1.07 -35.53 9.99
C LEU A 300 1.30 -35.24 8.50
N VAL A 301 0.81 -34.09 8.05
CA VAL A 301 1.10 -33.52 6.73
C VAL A 301 2.20 -32.48 6.91
N ALA A 302 3.36 -32.69 6.30
CA ALA A 302 4.51 -31.79 6.39
C ALA A 302 4.96 -31.37 4.99
N PRO A 303 4.42 -30.27 4.43
CA PRO A 303 4.78 -29.78 3.11
C PRO A 303 6.25 -29.38 2.98
N ASP A 304 6.89 -29.72 1.86
CA ASP A 304 8.21 -29.18 1.51
C ASP A 304 8.10 -27.73 1.03
N LEU A 305 8.43 -26.81 1.93
CA LEU A 305 8.36 -25.37 1.70
C LEU A 305 9.74 -24.76 1.54
N THR A 306 10.72 -25.54 1.08
CA THR A 306 12.04 -25.04 0.71
C THR A 306 11.90 -23.91 -0.32
N GLY A 307 12.52 -22.76 -0.03
CA GLY A 307 12.45 -21.57 -0.88
C GLY A 307 11.21 -20.68 -0.66
N VAL A 308 10.33 -20.98 0.32
CA VAL A 308 9.25 -20.08 0.74
C VAL A 308 9.56 -19.58 2.15
N SER A 309 9.91 -18.29 2.26
CA SER A 309 10.16 -17.65 3.56
C SER A 309 8.87 -17.24 4.27
N PHE A 310 8.97 -16.89 5.55
CA PHE A 310 7.82 -16.52 6.39
C PHE A 310 7.00 -15.32 5.86
N LEU A 311 7.64 -14.34 5.21
CA LEU A 311 6.99 -13.13 4.67
C LEU A 311 6.82 -13.16 3.14
N ASP A 312 7.11 -14.27 2.48
CA ASP A 312 7.11 -14.38 1.02
C ASP A 312 5.75 -14.84 0.45
N PHE A 313 4.74 -14.02 0.70
CA PHE A 313 3.36 -14.28 0.29
C PHE A 313 3.14 -14.22 -1.24
N GLU A 314 4.06 -13.58 -1.98
CA GLU A 314 4.04 -13.56 -3.44
C GLU A 314 4.23 -14.98 -4.04
N ASN A 315 4.90 -15.87 -3.30
CA ASN A 315 5.10 -17.27 -3.69
C ASN A 315 3.93 -18.21 -3.29
N TYR A 316 2.71 -17.67 -3.18
CA TYR A 316 1.49 -18.42 -2.81
C TYR A 316 1.28 -19.69 -3.64
N ALA A 317 1.53 -19.64 -4.95
CA ALA A 317 1.33 -20.78 -5.84
C ALA A 317 2.29 -21.95 -5.55
N ARG A 318 3.52 -21.66 -5.10
CA ARG A 318 4.47 -22.68 -4.68
C ARG A 318 4.04 -23.29 -3.35
N ALA A 319 3.62 -22.47 -2.39
CA ALA A 319 3.16 -22.93 -1.09
C ALA A 319 1.93 -23.85 -1.21
N MET A 320 0.91 -23.46 -1.98
CA MET A 320 -0.29 -24.29 -2.21
C MET A 320 0.06 -25.63 -2.85
N ARG A 321 0.88 -25.64 -3.92
CA ARG A 321 1.31 -26.89 -4.57
C ARG A 321 2.07 -27.82 -3.63
N ALA A 322 2.93 -27.28 -2.76
CA ALA A 322 3.64 -28.09 -1.77
C ALA A 322 2.66 -28.76 -0.79
N GLY A 323 1.60 -28.04 -0.38
CA GLY A 323 0.52 -28.60 0.43
C GLY A 323 -0.24 -29.72 -0.28
N GLU A 324 -0.62 -29.51 -1.54
CA GLU A 324 -1.27 -30.53 -2.38
C GLU A 324 -0.39 -31.79 -2.47
N GLN A 325 0.89 -31.64 -2.82
CA GLN A 325 1.82 -32.76 -2.98
C GLN A 325 2.00 -33.56 -1.68
N ALA A 326 2.11 -32.88 -0.53
CA ALA A 326 2.29 -33.54 0.76
C ALA A 326 1.04 -34.29 1.20
N ALA A 327 -0.15 -33.75 0.96
CA ALA A 327 -1.40 -34.45 1.23
C ALA A 327 -1.61 -35.63 0.27
N GLN A 328 -1.29 -35.47 -1.01
CA GLN A 328 -1.41 -36.53 -2.02
C GLN A 328 -0.48 -37.71 -1.72
N ALA A 329 0.73 -37.44 -1.23
CA ALA A 329 1.66 -38.49 -0.77
C ALA A 329 1.09 -39.33 0.39
N LEU A 330 0.08 -38.83 1.11
CA LEU A 330 -0.60 -39.49 2.21
C LEU A 330 -1.98 -40.04 1.82
N ALA A 331 -2.34 -40.04 0.53
CA ALA A 331 -3.63 -40.49 0.05
C ALA A 331 -4.01 -41.90 0.54
N THR A 332 -3.05 -42.82 0.66
CA THR A 332 -3.30 -44.19 1.19
C THR A 332 -3.75 -44.19 2.66
N ARG A 333 -3.29 -43.23 3.47
CA ARG A 333 -3.73 -43.07 4.87
C ARG A 333 -5.01 -42.24 5.00
N LEU A 334 -5.27 -41.36 4.05
CA LEU A 334 -6.42 -40.46 4.03
C LEU A 334 -7.68 -41.11 3.45
N ALA A 335 -7.55 -41.88 2.36
CA ALA A 335 -8.67 -42.53 1.67
C ALA A 335 -9.56 -43.42 2.56
N PRO A 336 -9.04 -44.16 3.57
CA PRO A 336 -9.88 -44.92 4.50
C PRO A 336 -10.82 -44.05 5.35
N LEU A 337 -10.58 -42.74 5.44
CA LEU A 337 -11.40 -41.78 6.18
C LEU A 337 -12.50 -41.16 5.31
N ALA A 338 -12.50 -41.44 4.00
CA ALA A 338 -13.42 -40.83 3.04
C ALA A 338 -14.87 -41.21 3.30
N LEU A 339 -15.77 -40.27 3.02
CA LEU A 339 -17.21 -40.53 2.96
C LEU A 339 -17.63 -40.89 1.53
N PRO A 340 -18.76 -41.61 1.38
CA PRO A 340 -19.44 -41.72 0.10
C PRO A 340 -19.70 -40.31 -0.49
N PRO A 341 -19.55 -40.11 -1.81
CA PRO A 341 -19.65 -38.79 -2.43
C PRO A 341 -20.91 -38.00 -2.08
N GLU A 342 -22.07 -38.67 -2.02
CA GLU A 342 -23.34 -38.04 -1.67
C GLU A 342 -23.38 -37.53 -0.22
N GLN A 343 -22.84 -38.30 0.72
CA GLN A 343 -22.75 -37.91 2.13
C GLN A 343 -21.77 -36.76 2.34
N TYR A 344 -20.64 -36.79 1.62
CA TYR A 344 -19.68 -35.70 1.62
C TYR A 344 -20.29 -34.41 1.05
N ALA A 345 -20.96 -34.50 -0.09
CA ALA A 345 -21.61 -33.36 -0.73
C ALA A 345 -22.70 -32.72 0.14
N ALA A 346 -23.54 -33.53 0.80
CA ALA A 346 -24.56 -33.02 1.73
C ALA A 346 -23.94 -32.27 2.92
N ARG A 347 -22.80 -32.77 3.44
CA ARG A 347 -22.08 -32.12 4.53
C ARG A 347 -21.46 -30.80 4.08
N GLU A 348 -20.84 -30.77 2.91
CA GLU A 348 -20.28 -29.55 2.34
C GLU A 348 -21.36 -28.51 2.06
N GLN A 349 -22.53 -28.94 1.56
CA GLN A 349 -23.66 -28.05 1.37
C GLN A 349 -24.10 -27.38 2.68
N LEU A 350 -24.14 -28.12 3.80
CA LEU A 350 -24.46 -27.55 5.12
C LEU A 350 -23.39 -26.56 5.60
N ARG A 351 -22.10 -26.86 5.38
CA ARG A 351 -20.99 -25.97 5.75
C ARG A 351 -21.02 -24.67 4.94
N LEU A 352 -21.31 -24.77 3.63
CA LEU A 352 -21.38 -23.66 2.69
C LEU A 352 -22.70 -22.86 2.79
N ALA A 353 -23.75 -23.41 3.43
CA ALA A 353 -25.07 -22.77 3.59
C ALA A 353 -25.09 -21.56 4.54
N ALA A 354 -23.95 -20.88 4.74
CA ALA A 354 -23.92 -19.60 5.42
C ALA A 354 -24.93 -18.64 4.75
N PRO A 355 -25.72 -17.87 5.52
CA PRO A 355 -26.63 -16.91 4.92
C PRO A 355 -25.81 -15.86 4.17
N ALA A 356 -25.77 -15.98 2.85
CA ALA A 356 -25.27 -14.93 1.99
C ALA A 356 -26.24 -13.75 2.12
N LEU A 357 -25.96 -12.84 3.06
CA LEU A 357 -26.50 -11.49 2.97
C LEU A 357 -25.96 -10.93 1.66
N LEU A 358 -26.83 -10.84 0.66
CA LEU A 358 -26.53 -10.14 -0.59
C LEU A 358 -26.06 -8.73 -0.20
N ASP A 359 -24.90 -8.32 -0.70
CA ASP A 359 -24.44 -6.95 -0.53
C ASP A 359 -25.29 -6.01 -1.40
N VAL A 360 -26.48 -5.68 -0.91
CA VAL A 360 -27.44 -4.81 -1.58
C VAL A 360 -27.09 -3.36 -1.26
N ALA A 361 -27.18 -2.51 -2.29
CA ALA A 361 -27.07 -1.07 -2.13
C ALA A 361 -28.35 -0.52 -1.48
N LEU A 362 -28.21 0.05 -0.27
CA LEU A 362 -29.31 0.62 0.50
C LEU A 362 -29.09 2.12 0.72
N PRO A 363 -30.12 2.96 0.68
CA PRO A 363 -30.05 4.38 1.05
C PRO A 363 -29.37 4.61 2.41
N LEU A 364 -28.28 5.38 2.42
CA LEU A 364 -27.55 5.79 3.62
C LEU A 364 -28.33 6.89 4.33
N THR A 365 -29.07 6.56 5.37
CA THR A 365 -29.89 7.55 6.10
C THR A 365 -29.11 8.30 7.16
N ARG A 366 -28.05 7.69 7.70
CA ARG A 366 -27.20 8.30 8.72
C ARG A 366 -25.76 7.85 8.61
N LEU A 367 -24.84 8.81 8.65
CA LEU A 367 -23.40 8.62 8.70
C LEU A 367 -22.83 9.27 9.98
N ALA A 368 -22.45 8.44 10.95
CA ALA A 368 -21.71 8.88 12.13
C ALA A 368 -20.21 8.67 11.90
N VAL A 369 -19.42 9.74 11.96
CA VAL A 369 -17.95 9.63 11.92
C VAL A 369 -17.39 10.12 13.24
N GLU A 370 -16.62 9.26 13.89
CA GLU A 370 -15.97 9.50 15.17
C GLU A 370 -14.45 9.47 15.00
N SER A 371 -13.76 10.34 15.75
CA SER A 371 -12.31 10.43 15.75
C SER A 371 -11.81 10.34 17.19
N GLU A 372 -10.91 9.40 17.45
CA GLU A 372 -10.15 9.28 18.68
C GLU A 372 -8.75 9.87 18.42
N GLY A 373 -8.58 11.15 18.74
CA GLY A 373 -7.38 11.92 18.42
C GLY A 373 -7.69 13.42 18.20
N ASP A 374 -6.75 14.11 17.58
CA ASP A 374 -6.82 15.53 17.24
C ASP A 374 -7.44 15.77 15.84
N ILE A 375 -7.53 14.74 14.99
CA ILE A 375 -8.20 14.85 13.68
C ILE A 375 -9.68 15.20 13.88
N ASN A 376 -10.14 16.31 13.30
CA ASN A 376 -11.54 16.69 13.32
C ASN A 376 -12.41 15.68 12.53
N PRO A 377 -13.48 15.10 13.11
CA PRO A 377 -14.34 14.13 12.44
C PRO A 377 -14.94 14.61 11.11
N ARG A 378 -15.20 15.92 10.94
CA ARG A 378 -15.71 16.48 9.68
C ARG A 378 -14.72 16.32 8.52
N ILE A 379 -13.41 16.34 8.81
CA ILE A 379 -12.37 16.10 7.80
C ILE A 379 -12.46 14.66 7.31
N LEU A 380 -12.62 13.71 8.24
CA LEU A 380 -12.78 12.29 7.93
C LEU A 380 -14.08 12.03 7.18
N GLN A 381 -15.19 12.64 7.60
CA GLN A 381 -16.47 12.53 6.91
C GLN A 381 -16.36 12.99 5.46
N ALA A 382 -15.81 14.18 5.21
CA ALA A 382 -15.63 14.72 3.86
C ALA A 382 -14.75 13.82 2.97
N GLN A 383 -13.78 13.13 3.56
CA GLN A 383 -12.87 12.27 2.82
C GLN A 383 -13.36 10.84 2.64
N SER A 384 -14.25 10.35 3.51
CA SER A 384 -14.88 9.04 3.38
C SER A 384 -15.53 8.88 1.99
N GLY A 385 -16.08 9.97 1.45
CA GLY A 385 -16.81 9.99 0.19
C GLY A 385 -18.24 9.47 0.31
N LEU A 386 -18.66 9.02 1.50
CA LEU A 386 -20.03 8.62 1.77
C LEU A 386 -20.89 9.88 1.94
N VAL A 387 -22.04 9.90 1.27
CA VAL A 387 -22.98 11.02 1.31
C VAL A 387 -24.33 10.48 1.74
N GLU A 388 -24.90 11.05 2.80
CA GLU A 388 -26.24 10.71 3.26
C GLU A 388 -27.27 10.94 2.13
N GLY A 389 -28.23 10.03 2.01
CA GLY A 389 -29.24 9.98 0.94
C GLY A 389 -28.83 9.17 -0.29
N GLN A 390 -27.56 8.80 -0.46
CA GLN A 390 -27.12 7.92 -1.55
C GLN A 390 -27.25 6.45 -1.17
N SER A 391 -27.58 5.59 -2.14
CA SER A 391 -27.53 4.14 -1.93
C SER A 391 -26.08 3.66 -1.89
N VAL A 392 -25.70 2.98 -0.81
CA VAL A 392 -24.33 2.48 -0.57
C VAL A 392 -24.36 1.00 -0.26
N THR A 393 -23.38 0.26 -0.77
CA THR A 393 -23.13 -1.16 -0.43
C THR A 393 -22.27 -1.27 0.84
N GLN A 394 -22.21 -2.44 1.47
CA GLN A 394 -21.23 -2.72 2.53
C GLN A 394 -19.81 -2.65 1.98
N GLU A 395 -19.60 -3.08 0.72
CA GLU A 395 -18.32 -2.91 0.04
C GLU A 395 -17.91 -1.42 -0.09
N ASP A 396 -18.85 -0.52 -0.37
CA ASP A 396 -18.57 0.92 -0.43
C ASP A 396 -18.16 1.49 0.94
N VAL A 397 -18.80 1.02 2.01
CA VAL A 397 -18.42 1.39 3.39
C VAL A 397 -17.01 0.90 3.70
N LEU A 398 -16.67 -0.34 3.33
CA LEU A 398 -15.32 -0.89 3.49
C LEU A 398 -14.29 -0.14 2.64
N LYS A 399 -14.63 0.28 1.42
CA LYS A 399 -13.78 1.14 0.58
C LYS A 399 -13.56 2.50 1.22
N ALA A 400 -14.60 3.11 1.78
CA ALA A 400 -14.51 4.39 2.49
C ALA A 400 -13.62 4.28 3.74
N ALA A 401 -13.80 3.23 4.55
CA ALA A 401 -12.95 2.95 5.70
C ALA A 401 -11.49 2.72 5.29
N GLY A 402 -11.24 1.92 4.25
CA GLY A 402 -9.91 1.69 3.69
C GLY A 402 -9.25 2.96 3.14
N LYS A 403 -10.03 3.88 2.55
CA LYS A 403 -9.55 5.18 2.09
C LYS A 403 -9.12 6.09 3.25
N LEU A 404 -9.89 6.11 4.34
CA LEU A 404 -9.53 6.86 5.54
C LEU A 404 -8.26 6.31 6.20
N TYR A 405 -8.10 5.00 6.22
CA TYR A 405 -6.85 4.40 6.66
C TYR A 405 -5.67 4.76 5.74
N GLY A 406 -5.89 4.70 4.43
CA GLY A 406 -4.91 5.04 3.39
C GLY A 406 -4.33 6.46 3.49
N ARG A 407 -4.94 7.35 4.29
CA ARG A 407 -4.40 8.69 4.60
C ARG A 407 -2.98 8.64 5.15
N GLY A 408 -2.68 7.60 5.95
CA GLY A 408 -1.37 7.35 6.55
C GLY A 408 -1.12 8.00 7.91
N ASP A 409 -2.10 8.71 8.47
CA ASP A 409 -2.07 9.30 9.82
C ASP A 409 -3.07 8.64 10.79
N VAL A 410 -3.82 7.64 10.33
CA VAL A 410 -4.80 6.89 11.11
C VAL A 410 -4.25 5.49 11.40
N ALA A 411 -4.27 5.07 12.67
CA ALA A 411 -3.79 3.75 13.09
C ALA A 411 -4.82 2.64 12.89
N ARG A 412 -6.11 2.97 13.02
CA ARG A 412 -7.22 2.01 12.91
C ARG A 412 -8.49 2.70 12.43
N VAL A 413 -9.25 2.03 11.57
CA VAL A 413 -10.59 2.45 11.16
C VAL A 413 -11.54 1.28 11.35
N GLU A 414 -12.54 1.47 12.20
CA GLU A 414 -13.62 0.51 12.43
C GLU A 414 -14.88 1.04 11.77
N SER A 415 -15.59 0.17 11.05
CA SER A 415 -16.87 0.51 10.43
C SER A 415 -17.94 -0.47 10.89
N ALA A 416 -19.07 0.05 11.36
CA ALA A 416 -20.26 -0.72 11.68
C ALA A 416 -21.38 -0.33 10.71
N VAL A 417 -22.06 -1.34 10.16
CA VAL A 417 -23.21 -1.18 9.28
C VAL A 417 -24.43 -1.78 9.96
N VAL A 418 -25.50 -1.00 10.07
CA VAL A 418 -26.78 -1.46 10.60
C VAL A 418 -27.84 -1.24 9.54
N ASP A 419 -28.45 -2.34 9.09
CA ASP A 419 -29.53 -2.32 8.12
C ASP A 419 -30.87 -2.49 8.86
N ALA A 420 -31.79 -1.55 8.65
CA ALA A 420 -33.13 -1.56 9.23
C ALA A 420 -34.15 -1.44 8.09
N GLY A 421 -34.69 -2.58 7.65
CA GLY A 421 -35.52 -2.64 6.44
C GLY A 421 -34.70 -2.27 5.20
N GLU A 422 -35.17 -1.28 4.44
CA GLU A 422 -34.49 -0.78 3.23
C GLU A 422 -33.56 0.42 3.53
N GLN A 423 -33.20 0.65 4.79
CA GLN A 423 -32.36 1.77 5.19
C GLN A 423 -31.06 1.30 5.82
N ARG A 424 -29.97 2.02 5.53
CA ARG A 424 -28.64 1.74 6.06
C ARG A 424 -28.12 2.88 6.91
N THR A 425 -27.65 2.56 8.10
CA THR A 425 -26.89 3.45 8.98
C THR A 425 -25.45 2.97 9.07
N VAL A 426 -24.50 3.91 8.97
CA VAL A 426 -23.08 3.61 9.02
C VAL A 426 -22.42 4.43 10.12
N THR A 427 -21.63 3.75 10.94
CA THR A 427 -20.73 4.38 11.92
C THR A 427 -19.29 4.07 11.53
N ILE A 428 -18.45 5.08 11.38
CA ILE A 428 -17.01 4.95 11.16
C ILE A 428 -16.27 5.57 12.34
N LYS A 429 -15.50 4.75 13.06
CA LYS A 429 -14.63 5.20 14.13
C LYS A 429 -13.17 5.12 13.69
N ALA A 430 -12.50 6.26 13.62
CA ALA A 430 -11.08 6.33 13.30
C ALA A 430 -10.25 6.65 14.56
N VAL A 431 -9.12 5.96 14.72
CA VAL A 431 -8.16 6.21 15.80
C VAL A 431 -6.89 6.79 15.19
N GLU A 432 -6.55 8.03 15.56
CA GLU A 432 -5.34 8.70 15.08
C GLU A 432 -4.10 7.96 15.57
N ALA A 433 -3.08 7.86 14.71
CA ALA A 433 -1.81 7.28 15.10
C ALA A 433 -1.05 8.24 16.04
N PRO A 434 -0.63 7.81 17.25
CA PRO A 434 0.02 8.69 18.23
C PRO A 434 1.31 9.36 17.73
N TRP A 435 1.98 8.76 16.74
CA TRP A 435 3.21 9.27 16.13
C TRP A 435 2.94 10.21 14.93
N ALA A 436 1.72 10.25 14.39
CA ALA A 436 1.45 10.87 13.10
C ALA A 436 1.23 12.39 13.14
N SER A 437 0.78 12.93 14.28
CA SER A 437 0.51 14.35 14.47
C SER A 437 1.79 15.20 14.53
N ASN A 438 2.93 14.60 14.86
CA ASN A 438 4.22 15.28 14.97
C ASN A 438 5.35 14.35 14.53
N ARG A 439 5.80 14.52 13.28
CA ARG A 439 6.70 13.59 12.58
C ARG A 439 8.00 14.25 12.21
N LEU A 440 9.08 13.48 12.29
CA LEU A 440 10.40 13.84 11.77
C LEU A 440 10.88 12.75 10.81
N ARG A 441 11.24 13.17 9.60
CA ARG A 441 11.86 12.33 8.58
C ARG A 441 13.30 12.76 8.34
N VAL A 442 14.15 11.77 8.12
CA VAL A 442 15.57 11.96 7.85
C VAL A 442 15.92 11.27 6.54
N GLY A 443 16.63 11.98 5.66
CA GLY A 443 17.04 11.46 4.37
C GLY A 443 18.47 11.84 4.03
N LEU A 444 19.16 10.93 3.35
CA LEU A 444 20.44 11.19 2.71
C LEU A 444 20.23 11.17 1.20
N GLU A 445 20.78 12.15 0.51
CA GLU A 445 20.87 12.18 -0.95
C GLU A 445 22.32 12.16 -1.36
N LEU A 446 22.62 11.36 -2.38
CA LEU A 446 23.93 11.27 -3.01
C LEU A 446 23.71 11.24 -4.52
N ALA A 447 24.47 12.00 -5.27
CA ALA A 447 24.50 11.95 -6.72
C ALA A 447 25.95 12.16 -7.16
N SER A 448 26.50 11.21 -7.90
CA SER A 448 27.87 11.26 -8.40
C SER A 448 27.91 10.77 -9.83
N ASP A 449 28.66 11.49 -10.67
CA ASP A 449 29.05 11.05 -12.01
C ASP A 449 30.47 10.46 -12.05
N PHE A 450 31.11 10.32 -10.88
CA PHE A 450 32.51 9.92 -10.69
C PHE A 450 33.55 10.74 -11.49
N LYS A 451 33.14 11.92 -12.00
CA LYS A 451 33.98 12.91 -12.65
C LYS A 451 33.95 14.17 -11.79
N ASP A 452 33.26 15.22 -12.25
CA ASP A 452 33.27 16.54 -11.65
C ASP A 452 32.04 16.84 -10.77
N SER A 453 30.90 16.18 -11.01
CA SER A 453 29.65 16.46 -10.29
C SER A 453 29.41 15.47 -9.16
N ASN A 454 29.75 15.89 -7.93
CA ASN A 454 29.51 15.13 -6.71
C ASN A 454 28.63 15.94 -5.74
N ASN A 455 27.40 15.49 -5.57
CA ASN A 455 26.41 16.11 -4.70
C ASN A 455 26.04 15.19 -3.55
N PHE A 456 26.01 15.73 -2.34
CA PHE A 456 25.43 15.10 -1.16
C PHE A 456 24.51 16.07 -0.43
N ALA A 457 23.47 15.55 0.20
CA ALA A 457 22.64 16.30 1.11
C ALA A 457 22.11 15.43 2.25
N LEU A 458 22.22 15.93 3.49
CA LEU A 458 21.43 15.44 4.61
C LEU A 458 20.20 16.34 4.72
N LYS A 459 19.02 15.73 4.66
CA LYS A 459 17.72 16.42 4.73
C LYS A 459 16.95 16.00 5.98
N LEU A 460 16.30 16.97 6.58
CA LEU A 460 15.34 16.81 7.66
C LEU A 460 14.01 17.41 7.20
N LEU A 461 12.93 16.67 7.44
CA LEU A 461 11.57 17.14 7.21
C LEU A 461 10.77 16.91 8.50
N HIS A 462 10.28 17.99 9.09
CA HIS A 462 9.43 17.98 10.25
C HIS A 462 8.01 18.41 9.86
N VAL A 463 7.00 17.66 10.29
CA VAL A 463 5.59 17.95 10.02
C VAL A 463 4.80 17.85 11.32
N ARG A 464 4.09 18.92 11.66
CA ARG A 464 3.12 18.94 12.76
C ARG A 464 1.73 19.23 12.22
N SER A 465 0.85 18.25 12.26
CA SER A 465 -0.51 18.31 11.71
C SER A 465 -1.53 18.60 12.82
N ASN A 466 -2.80 18.85 12.43
CA ASN A 466 -3.93 19.07 13.34
C ASN A 466 -3.71 20.22 14.36
N LEU A 467 -3.04 21.30 13.94
CA LEU A 467 -2.73 22.45 14.80
C LEU A 467 -3.96 23.23 15.26
N ASN A 468 -5.11 23.03 14.61
CA ASN A 468 -6.40 23.60 14.96
C ASN A 468 -7.54 22.72 14.42
N SER A 469 -8.78 23.09 14.76
CA SER A 469 -9.99 22.34 14.37
C SER A 469 -10.23 22.29 12.86
N TRP A 470 -9.56 23.10 12.05
CA TRP A 470 -9.66 23.06 10.59
C TRP A 470 -8.63 22.11 9.96
N GLY A 471 -7.69 21.58 10.75
CA GLY A 471 -6.64 20.67 10.28
C GLY A 471 -5.39 21.40 9.79
N GLY A 472 -5.08 22.58 10.32
CA GLY A 472 -3.86 23.31 9.98
C GLY A 472 -2.58 22.50 10.23
N GLU A 473 -1.56 22.69 9.40
CA GLU A 473 -0.32 21.91 9.41
C GLU A 473 0.90 22.82 9.26
N LEU A 474 1.94 22.58 10.06
CA LEU A 474 3.24 23.23 9.95
C LEU A 474 4.25 22.23 9.38
N ARG A 475 4.89 22.60 8.27
CA ARG A 475 5.97 21.83 7.64
C ARG A 475 7.26 22.62 7.70
N SER A 476 8.30 22.01 8.27
CA SER A 476 9.64 22.59 8.35
C SER A 476 10.64 21.69 7.64
N THR A 477 11.52 22.26 6.81
CA THR A 477 12.58 21.54 6.11
C THR A 477 13.92 22.12 6.49
N ALA A 478 14.93 21.26 6.64
CA ALA A 478 16.31 21.66 6.76
C ALA A 478 17.17 20.77 5.87
N GLN A 479 18.17 21.34 5.21
CA GLN A 479 19.15 20.59 4.43
C GLN A 479 20.55 21.16 4.61
N ILE A 480 21.54 20.26 4.62
CA ILE A 480 22.97 20.57 4.63
C ILE A 480 23.69 19.68 3.61
N GLY A 481 24.78 20.17 3.03
CA GLY A 481 25.53 19.49 1.97
C GLY A 481 25.93 20.49 0.89
N ASN A 482 25.74 20.14 -0.39
CA ASN A 482 26.04 21.03 -1.51
C ASN A 482 25.24 22.34 -1.47
N ALA A 483 24.01 22.27 -0.95
CA ALA A 483 23.20 23.43 -0.61
C ALA A 483 22.82 23.38 0.87
N ARG A 484 22.78 24.55 1.50
CA ARG A 484 22.22 24.73 2.84
C ARG A 484 20.89 25.42 2.70
N GLY A 485 19.88 24.94 3.42
CA GLY A 485 18.57 25.56 3.35
C GLY A 485 17.72 25.23 4.55
N TYR A 486 16.83 26.16 4.87
CA TYR A 486 15.79 25.97 5.85
C TYR A 486 14.50 26.56 5.31
N GLY A 487 13.38 25.89 5.52
CA GLY A 487 12.07 26.33 5.07
C GLY A 487 11.00 26.06 6.11
N VAL A 488 10.01 26.93 6.19
CA VAL A 488 8.80 26.75 7.00
C VAL A 488 7.61 27.11 6.14
N GLN A 489 6.61 26.25 6.14
CA GLN A 489 5.32 26.50 5.52
C GLN A 489 4.21 26.17 6.51
N PHE A 490 3.29 27.11 6.71
CA PHE A 490 2.06 26.86 7.46
C PHE A 490 0.91 26.69 6.47
N TRP A 491 0.33 25.50 6.38
CA TRP A 491 -0.77 25.16 5.50
C TRP A 491 -2.07 25.18 6.29
N GLN A 492 -3.03 26.01 5.86
CA GLN A 492 -4.27 26.27 6.59
C GLN A 492 -5.48 26.08 5.68
N PRO A 493 -6.29 25.01 5.89
CA PRO A 493 -7.59 24.86 5.26
C PRO A 493 -8.52 26.02 5.61
N LEU A 494 -9.39 26.39 4.67
CA LEU A 494 -10.46 27.38 4.87
C LEU A 494 -11.72 26.74 5.49
N GLY A 495 -11.52 25.89 6.49
CA GLY A 495 -12.56 25.12 7.17
C GLY A 495 -12.26 23.62 7.23
N ALA A 496 -12.86 22.93 8.21
CA ALA A 496 -12.70 21.48 8.36
C ALA A 496 -13.24 20.73 7.14
N GLY A 497 -12.38 19.97 6.46
CA GLY A 497 -12.73 19.22 5.25
C GLY A 497 -12.86 20.06 3.97
N ASN A 498 -12.60 21.38 4.05
CA ASN A 498 -12.64 22.27 2.89
C ASN A 498 -11.42 22.02 1.98
N PRO A 499 -11.61 21.83 0.66
CA PRO A 499 -10.49 21.64 -0.27
C PRO A 499 -9.64 22.91 -0.50
N TRP A 500 -10.15 24.09 -0.15
CA TRP A 500 -9.42 25.35 -0.29
C TRP A 500 -8.51 25.62 0.91
N TYR A 501 -7.33 26.17 0.66
CA TYR A 501 -6.36 26.49 1.70
C TYR A 501 -5.52 27.73 1.38
N ILE A 502 -4.91 28.31 2.41
CA ILE A 502 -3.81 29.26 2.28
C ILE A 502 -2.52 28.66 2.83
N ALA A 503 -1.38 29.01 2.23
CA ALA A 503 -0.08 28.51 2.66
C ALA A 503 1.02 29.59 2.61
N PRO A 504 1.16 30.42 3.65
CA PRO A 504 2.35 31.25 3.81
C PRO A 504 3.61 30.40 4.01
N GLN A 505 4.70 30.83 3.39
CA GLN A 505 5.99 30.14 3.43
C GLN A 505 7.15 31.12 3.54
N LEU A 506 8.16 30.73 4.31
CA LEU A 506 9.47 31.38 4.38
C LEU A 506 10.56 30.35 4.09
N GLN A 507 11.56 30.73 3.31
CA GLN A 507 12.67 29.86 2.95
C GLN A 507 13.97 30.65 2.87
N TYR A 508 15.03 30.06 3.39
CA TYR A 508 16.41 30.48 3.21
C TYR A 508 17.16 29.41 2.40
N THR A 509 18.01 29.82 1.47
CA THR A 509 18.88 28.92 0.71
C THR A 509 20.23 29.55 0.50
N SER A 510 21.30 28.76 0.64
CA SER A 510 22.67 29.13 0.32
C SER A 510 23.27 28.00 -0.52
N SER A 511 23.70 28.32 -1.73
CA SER A 511 24.21 27.36 -2.71
C SER A 511 25.19 28.03 -3.67
N ALA A 512 25.68 27.28 -4.65
CA ALA A 512 26.39 27.82 -5.80
C ALA A 512 25.83 27.22 -7.09
N MET A 513 25.92 27.98 -8.18
CA MET A 513 25.60 27.51 -9.53
C MET A 513 26.84 27.64 -10.41
N ASP A 514 27.06 26.63 -11.25
CA ASP A 514 28.09 26.67 -12.27
C ASP A 514 27.48 27.27 -13.55
N LEU A 515 28.21 28.17 -14.21
CA LEU A 515 27.86 28.77 -15.48
C LEU A 515 28.64 28.04 -16.58
N PHE A 516 27.97 27.70 -17.67
CA PHE A 516 28.55 26.95 -18.78
C PHE A 516 28.56 27.80 -20.05
N ASP A 517 29.63 27.65 -20.83
CA ASP A 517 29.75 28.18 -22.19
C ASP A 517 30.19 27.04 -23.11
N GLN A 518 29.41 26.78 -24.16
CA GLN A 518 29.60 25.66 -25.10
C GLN A 518 29.83 24.29 -24.41
N GLY A 519 29.14 24.03 -23.30
CA GLY A 519 29.26 22.78 -22.55
C GLY A 519 30.52 22.67 -21.67
N ARG A 520 31.26 23.76 -21.46
CA ARG A 520 32.39 23.82 -20.52
C ARG A 520 32.08 24.82 -19.41
N ARG A 521 32.39 24.45 -18.16
CA ARG A 521 32.22 25.36 -17.01
C ARG A 521 33.13 26.59 -17.15
N SER A 522 32.53 27.77 -17.24
CA SER A 522 33.23 29.05 -17.40
C SER A 522 33.39 29.80 -16.07
N ALA A 523 32.41 29.68 -15.16
CA ALA A 523 32.42 30.36 -13.87
C ALA A 523 31.55 29.64 -12.82
N ARG A 524 31.68 30.03 -11.55
CA ARG A 524 30.82 29.59 -10.45
C ARG A 524 30.34 30.79 -9.65
N LEU A 525 29.02 30.91 -9.47
CA LEU A 525 28.38 31.96 -8.68
C LEU A 525 27.88 31.37 -7.36
N ALA A 526 28.44 31.82 -6.22
CA ALA A 526 27.92 31.48 -4.90
C ALA A 526 26.84 32.49 -4.50
N TYR A 527 25.71 32.01 -3.97
CA TYR A 527 24.61 32.89 -3.59
C TYR A 527 23.92 32.45 -2.30
N ASN A 528 23.31 33.41 -1.63
CA ASN A 528 22.30 33.20 -0.60
C ASN A 528 20.99 33.87 -1.02
N GLY A 529 19.88 33.35 -0.53
CA GLY A 529 18.58 33.91 -0.86
C GLY A 529 17.57 33.68 0.25
N GLN A 530 16.69 34.67 0.40
CA GLN A 530 15.53 34.62 1.27
C GLN A 530 14.28 34.76 0.41
N THR A 531 13.32 33.88 0.65
CA THR A 531 12.08 33.78 -0.12
C THR A 531 10.91 33.81 0.84
N ALA A 532 9.95 34.69 0.60
CA ALA A 532 8.65 34.70 1.25
C ALA A 532 7.56 34.47 0.20
N ALA A 533 6.66 33.54 0.44
CA ALA A 533 5.57 33.23 -0.48
C ALA A 533 4.22 33.20 0.25
N LEU A 534 3.17 33.58 -0.47
CA LEU A 534 1.79 33.40 -0.07
C LEU A 534 1.06 32.67 -1.19
N VAL A 535 0.44 31.54 -0.85
CA VAL A 535 -0.28 30.67 -1.79
C VAL A 535 -1.75 30.56 -1.37
N LEU A 536 -2.65 30.68 -2.35
CA LEU A 536 -4.03 30.23 -2.27
C LEU A 536 -4.14 28.98 -3.14
N GLY A 537 -4.57 27.87 -2.57
CA GLY A 537 -4.67 26.59 -3.28
C GLY A 537 -6.00 25.89 -3.11
N ARG A 538 -6.25 24.95 -4.02
CA ARG A 538 -7.39 24.03 -3.97
C ARG A 538 -6.90 22.61 -4.25
N GLN A 539 -7.09 21.74 -3.26
CA GLN A 539 -6.76 20.33 -3.37
C GLN A 539 -7.93 19.54 -3.97
N PHE A 540 -7.63 18.62 -4.88
CA PHE A 540 -8.59 17.72 -5.53
C PHE A 540 -8.43 16.30 -4.98
N GLY A 541 -9.17 16.01 -3.91
CA GLY A 541 -9.11 14.70 -3.25
C GLY A 541 -7.68 14.35 -2.83
N THR A 542 -7.21 13.15 -3.20
CA THR A 542 -5.85 12.68 -2.92
C THR A 542 -4.89 12.81 -4.11
N TRP A 543 -5.36 13.28 -5.27
CA TRP A 543 -4.63 13.13 -6.54
C TRP A 543 -4.11 14.42 -7.17
N GLY A 544 -4.63 15.59 -6.81
CA GLY A 544 -4.22 16.83 -7.47
C GLY A 544 -4.36 18.09 -6.65
N ASP A 545 -3.77 19.17 -7.15
CA ASP A 545 -3.66 20.46 -6.48
C ASP A 545 -3.50 21.60 -7.49
N LEU A 546 -4.23 22.70 -7.29
CA LEU A 546 -4.13 23.93 -8.08
C LEU A 546 -3.75 25.08 -7.15
N GLN A 547 -2.68 25.78 -7.49
CA GLN A 547 -2.12 26.87 -6.69
C GLN A 547 -2.04 28.17 -7.48
N PHE A 548 -2.35 29.25 -6.79
CA PHE A 548 -2.09 30.63 -7.19
C PHE A 548 -1.25 31.28 -6.11
N GLY A 549 -0.14 31.90 -6.47
CA GLY A 549 0.72 32.47 -5.45
C GLY A 549 1.56 33.65 -5.89
N VAL A 550 2.07 34.35 -4.88
CA VAL A 550 3.06 35.40 -5.03
C VAL A 550 4.27 35.03 -4.19
N THR A 551 5.45 35.21 -4.76
CA THR A 551 6.73 34.99 -4.11
C THR A 551 7.56 36.28 -4.18
N ARG A 552 8.12 36.69 -3.05
CA ARG A 552 9.11 37.76 -2.95
C ARG A 552 10.45 37.12 -2.60
N ARG A 553 11.47 37.37 -3.41
CA ARG A 553 12.79 36.77 -3.26
C ARG A 553 13.88 37.83 -3.26
N GLU A 554 14.70 37.82 -2.23
CA GLU A 554 15.96 38.56 -2.20
C GLU A 554 17.11 37.57 -2.39
N VAL A 555 18.00 37.84 -3.34
CA VAL A 555 19.21 37.05 -3.58
C VAL A 555 20.42 37.96 -3.46
N LYS A 556 21.47 37.46 -2.81
CA LYS A 556 22.79 38.07 -2.83
C LYS A 556 23.81 37.05 -3.30
N GLY A 557 24.63 37.42 -4.28
CA GLY A 557 25.55 36.50 -4.93
C GLY A 557 26.91 37.14 -5.22
N LYS A 558 27.93 36.30 -5.30
CA LYS A 558 29.31 36.69 -5.64
C LYS A 558 29.96 35.66 -6.54
N LEU A 559 30.86 36.11 -7.41
CA LEU A 559 31.66 35.24 -8.25
C LEU A 559 32.64 34.46 -7.36
N ALA A 560 32.47 33.14 -7.32
CA ALA A 560 33.31 32.23 -6.54
C ALA A 560 34.49 31.71 -7.37
N ILE A 561 34.28 31.50 -8.68
CA ILE A 561 35.30 31.03 -9.61
C ILE A 561 35.13 31.77 -10.96
N PRO A 562 36.17 32.44 -11.49
CA PRO A 562 37.38 32.84 -10.76
C PRO A 562 37.02 33.76 -9.58
N ALA A 563 37.73 33.65 -8.46
CA ALA A 563 37.48 34.53 -7.33
C ALA A 563 37.97 35.94 -7.69
N ASP A 564 37.06 36.91 -7.66
CA ASP A 564 37.36 38.32 -7.86
C ASP A 564 36.94 39.11 -6.61
N PRO A 565 37.89 39.50 -5.73
CA PRO A 565 37.60 40.25 -4.51
C PRO A 565 37.11 41.68 -4.77
N GLU A 566 37.37 42.25 -5.95
CA GLU A 566 36.98 43.61 -6.30
C GLU A 566 35.55 43.68 -6.88
N MET A 567 35.01 42.54 -7.30
CA MET A 567 33.64 42.47 -7.82
C MET A 567 32.62 42.64 -6.68
N PRO A 568 31.72 43.64 -6.75
CA PRO A 568 30.72 43.86 -5.70
C PRO A 568 29.69 42.71 -5.64
N GLU A 569 29.18 42.46 -4.44
CA GLU A 569 28.10 41.48 -4.23
C GLU A 569 26.85 41.90 -5.03
N LEU A 570 26.40 41.02 -5.92
CA LEU A 570 25.21 41.23 -6.72
C LEU A 570 23.99 41.02 -5.84
N ARG A 571 23.15 42.05 -5.70
CA ARG A 571 21.88 41.98 -4.99
C ARG A 571 20.72 42.09 -5.96
N ALA A 572 19.79 41.15 -5.91
CA ALA A 572 18.58 41.14 -6.73
C ALA A 572 17.35 40.94 -5.86
N LEU A 573 16.30 41.73 -6.13
CA LEU A 573 15.00 41.63 -5.46
C LEU A 573 13.91 41.35 -6.49
N GLY A 574 13.40 40.13 -6.49
CA GLY A 574 12.39 39.65 -7.42
C GLY A 574 11.01 39.48 -6.79
N THR A 575 9.97 39.74 -7.57
CA THR A 575 8.61 39.28 -7.30
C THR A 575 8.18 38.34 -8.43
N THR A 576 7.68 37.17 -8.05
CA THR A 576 7.15 36.16 -8.96
C THR A 576 5.67 35.92 -8.66
N GLN A 577 4.82 36.08 -9.66
CA GLN A 577 3.45 35.60 -9.63
C GLN A 577 3.41 34.23 -10.31
N PHE A 578 2.67 33.27 -9.77
CA PHE A 578 2.60 31.94 -10.39
C PHE A 578 1.22 31.30 -10.32
N VAL A 579 0.98 30.43 -11.29
CA VAL A 579 -0.11 29.46 -11.32
C VAL A 579 0.51 28.08 -11.53
N GLN A 580 0.16 27.12 -10.69
CA GLN A 580 0.66 25.75 -10.78
C GLN A 580 -0.47 24.75 -10.64
N PHE A 581 -0.57 23.81 -11.57
CA PHE A 581 -1.49 22.68 -11.49
C PHE A 581 -0.70 21.37 -11.46
N ARG A 582 -0.95 20.56 -10.43
CA ARG A 582 -0.27 19.28 -10.21
C ARG A 582 -1.26 18.14 -10.11
N VAL A 583 -0.89 17.02 -10.72
CA VAL A 583 -1.52 15.72 -10.57
C VAL A 583 -0.43 14.72 -10.20
N ASP A 584 -0.65 13.96 -9.14
CA ASP A 584 0.26 12.90 -8.73
C ASP A 584 -0.51 11.70 -8.20
N THR A 585 -0.46 10.61 -8.96
CA THR A 585 -1.06 9.31 -8.66
C THR A 585 -0.02 8.18 -8.74
N LEU A 586 1.27 8.52 -8.71
CA LEU A 586 2.34 7.53 -8.82
C LEU A 586 2.42 6.67 -7.54
N ASP A 587 2.61 5.37 -7.73
CA ASP A 587 2.77 4.38 -6.65
C ASP A 587 4.15 4.44 -5.98
N SER A 588 5.15 5.03 -6.63
CA SER A 588 6.49 5.24 -6.08
C SER A 588 7.12 6.49 -6.68
N PRO A 589 7.86 7.31 -5.91
CA PRO A 589 8.61 8.44 -6.45
C PRO A 589 9.86 7.96 -7.21
N GLY A 590 10.49 6.86 -6.79
CA GLY A 590 11.75 6.39 -7.37
C GLY A 590 11.59 5.69 -8.71
N PHE A 591 10.94 4.52 -8.72
CA PHE A 591 10.61 3.79 -9.95
C PHE A 591 9.11 3.49 -9.97
N PRO A 592 8.27 4.36 -10.56
CA PRO A 592 6.84 4.14 -10.60
C PRO A 592 6.49 2.96 -11.52
N THR A 593 5.51 2.16 -11.12
CA THR A 593 4.99 1.03 -11.93
C THR A 593 3.57 1.26 -12.42
N ARG A 594 2.87 2.26 -11.85
CA ARG A 594 1.55 2.70 -12.27
C ARG A 594 1.31 4.16 -11.87
N GLY A 595 0.25 4.75 -12.42
CA GLY A 595 -0.14 6.13 -12.12
C GLY A 595 0.37 7.15 -13.13
N VAL A 596 0.10 8.41 -12.83
CA VAL A 596 0.39 9.59 -13.63
C VAL A 596 0.98 10.68 -12.74
N LEU A 597 2.01 11.36 -13.24
CA LEU A 597 2.47 12.66 -12.74
C LEU A 597 2.24 13.69 -13.85
N PHE A 598 1.70 14.85 -13.49
CA PHE A 598 1.59 16.00 -14.38
C PHE A 598 1.83 17.27 -13.57
N ASP A 599 2.72 18.13 -14.05
CA ASP A 599 2.95 19.46 -13.49
C ASP A 599 2.90 20.47 -14.63
N ALA A 600 2.07 21.49 -14.49
CA ALA A 600 2.05 22.64 -15.38
C ALA A 600 2.18 23.91 -14.55
N THR A 601 3.23 24.68 -14.84
CA THR A 601 3.54 25.91 -14.11
C THR A 601 3.69 27.06 -15.09
N TRP A 602 3.06 28.18 -14.76
CA TRP A 602 3.26 29.47 -15.42
C TRP A 602 3.71 30.49 -14.38
N THR A 603 4.76 31.24 -14.70
CA THR A 603 5.27 32.32 -13.84
C THR A 603 5.35 33.63 -14.58
N ARG A 604 5.26 34.72 -13.82
CA ARG A 604 5.59 36.07 -14.24
C ARG A 604 6.56 36.68 -13.25
N ASP A 605 7.79 36.86 -13.69
CA ASP A 605 8.92 37.30 -12.87
C ASP A 605 9.21 38.78 -13.11
N THR A 606 9.39 39.54 -12.04
CA THR A 606 9.72 40.97 -12.09
C THR A 606 10.87 41.26 -11.13
N THR A 607 11.99 41.76 -11.65
CA THR A 607 13.19 42.08 -10.85
C THR A 607 13.33 43.58 -10.66
N THR A 608 13.21 44.03 -9.41
CA THR A 608 13.33 45.44 -9.02
C THR A 608 14.76 45.94 -9.27
N GLY A 609 14.91 47.12 -9.91
CA GLY A 609 16.22 47.76 -10.15
C GLY A 609 16.93 47.39 -11.46
N SER A 610 16.37 46.49 -12.28
CA SER A 610 16.96 46.06 -13.55
C SER A 610 16.58 46.93 -14.77
N GLY A 611 15.54 47.78 -14.63
CA GLY A 611 14.95 48.48 -15.77
C GLY A 611 14.21 47.57 -16.77
N GLU A 612 14.18 46.25 -16.53
CA GLU A 612 13.61 45.27 -17.45
C GLU A 612 12.11 45.03 -17.22
N THR A 613 11.41 44.74 -18.31
CA THR A 613 10.00 44.31 -18.32
C THR A 613 9.84 42.92 -17.69
N ALA A 614 8.71 42.67 -17.02
CA ALA A 614 8.40 41.36 -16.45
C ALA A 614 8.54 40.23 -17.49
N VAL A 615 9.15 39.11 -17.07
CA VAL A 615 9.43 37.94 -17.92
C VAL A 615 8.44 36.84 -17.60
N GLY A 616 7.68 36.39 -18.58
CA GLY A 616 6.84 35.20 -18.47
C GLY A 616 7.62 33.91 -18.73
N GLN A 617 7.44 32.90 -17.88
CA GLN A 617 7.99 31.56 -18.09
C GLN A 617 6.89 30.50 -17.98
N SER A 618 7.11 29.37 -18.62
CA SER A 618 6.17 28.25 -18.60
C SER A 618 6.92 26.93 -18.61
N SER A 619 6.42 25.96 -17.86
CA SER A 619 6.91 24.58 -17.88
C SER A 619 5.74 23.60 -17.80
N ILE A 620 5.89 22.47 -18.48
CA ILE A 620 4.98 21.34 -18.45
C ILE A 620 5.82 20.07 -18.34
N THR A 621 5.47 19.22 -17.39
CA THR A 621 6.06 17.90 -17.20
C THR A 621 4.95 16.87 -17.12
N GLY A 622 5.13 15.73 -17.78
CA GLY A 622 4.19 14.61 -17.74
C GLY A 622 4.91 13.27 -17.66
N LEU A 623 4.43 12.37 -16.81
CA LEU A 623 4.90 10.99 -16.70
C LEU A 623 3.70 10.05 -16.62
N LYS A 624 3.72 8.98 -17.41
CA LYS A 624 2.79 7.85 -17.30
C LYS A 624 3.56 6.57 -17.04
N ALA A 625 3.29 5.93 -15.90
CA ALA A 625 3.89 4.64 -15.55
C ALA A 625 2.98 3.47 -15.95
N PHE A 626 3.61 2.34 -16.26
CA PHE A 626 2.95 1.11 -16.68
C PHE A 626 3.76 -0.13 -16.27
N SER A 627 3.09 -1.27 -16.19
CA SER A 627 3.71 -2.56 -15.87
C SER A 627 3.00 -3.72 -16.55
N ARG A 628 3.76 -4.78 -16.84
CA ARG A 628 3.26 -6.04 -17.38
C ARG A 628 4.17 -7.19 -16.95
N GLY A 629 3.63 -8.10 -16.14
CA GLY A 629 4.41 -9.19 -15.55
C GLY A 629 5.60 -8.64 -14.75
N ASN A 630 6.79 -9.16 -15.01
CA ASN A 630 8.02 -8.72 -14.32
C ASN A 630 8.65 -7.45 -14.90
N TRP A 631 8.03 -6.83 -15.91
CA TRP A 631 8.49 -5.58 -16.51
C TRP A 631 7.66 -4.40 -16.04
N ALA A 632 8.31 -3.29 -15.78
CA ALA A 632 7.68 -2.01 -15.50
C ALA A 632 8.47 -0.89 -16.16
N GLY A 633 7.81 0.22 -16.44
CA GLY A 633 8.40 1.35 -17.13
C GLY A 633 7.55 2.59 -17.05
N HIS A 634 8.06 3.66 -17.63
CA HIS A 634 7.34 4.92 -17.74
C HIS A 634 7.74 5.68 -18.99
N VAL A 635 6.77 6.42 -19.54
CA VAL A 635 7.00 7.46 -20.55
C VAL A 635 6.98 8.80 -19.84
N TYR A 636 7.96 9.64 -20.13
CA TYR A 636 8.14 10.97 -19.58
C TYR A 636 8.30 11.98 -20.72
N GLY A 637 7.72 13.16 -20.55
CA GLY A 637 7.90 14.30 -21.44
C GLY A 637 7.97 15.59 -20.64
N GLU A 638 8.86 16.49 -21.02
CA GLU A 638 8.93 17.84 -20.46
C GLU A 638 9.13 18.89 -21.55
N TRP A 639 8.59 20.07 -21.28
CA TRP A 639 8.77 21.26 -22.10
C TRP A 639 8.86 22.47 -21.19
N ALA A 640 9.78 23.39 -21.48
CA ALA A 640 9.83 24.66 -20.79
C ALA A 640 10.24 25.79 -21.73
N ARG A 641 9.82 27.01 -21.41
CA ARG A 641 10.11 28.20 -22.22
C ARG A 641 10.15 29.45 -21.37
N SER A 642 11.08 30.33 -21.70
CA SER A 642 11.13 31.70 -21.19
C SER A 642 10.86 32.73 -22.30
N GLN A 643 10.26 33.86 -21.91
CA GLN A 643 10.12 35.04 -22.78
C GLN A 643 11.44 35.79 -23.00
N ARG A 644 12.43 35.62 -22.12
CA ARG A 644 13.78 36.19 -22.22
C ARG A 644 14.74 35.40 -21.34
N GLY A 645 16.01 35.28 -21.75
CA GLY A 645 16.99 34.47 -21.03
C GLY A 645 16.67 32.98 -21.10
N GLU A 646 17.18 32.22 -20.14
CA GLU A 646 17.06 30.77 -20.09
C GLU A 646 15.67 30.32 -19.63
N ALA A 647 15.25 29.15 -20.12
CA ALA A 647 14.07 28.44 -19.64
C ALA A 647 14.24 28.07 -18.14
N PRO A 648 13.13 27.86 -17.40
CA PRO A 648 13.19 27.56 -15.96
C PRO A 648 13.72 26.16 -15.62
N LEU A 649 14.12 25.37 -16.62
CA LEU A 649 14.56 23.98 -16.50
C LEU A 649 15.79 23.75 -17.39
N ASN A 650 16.71 22.92 -16.90
CA ASN A 650 17.93 22.52 -17.61
C ASN A 650 17.95 20.99 -17.83
N LEU A 651 18.65 20.56 -18.87
CA LEU A 651 18.94 19.16 -19.16
C LEU A 651 20.41 18.86 -18.90
N GLY A 652 20.72 17.59 -18.65
CA GLY A 652 22.07 17.08 -18.49
C GLY A 652 22.19 16.10 -17.31
N GLY A 653 22.90 15.00 -17.51
CA GLY A 653 23.06 13.93 -16.52
C GLY A 653 22.08 12.76 -16.69
N PHE A 654 22.11 11.82 -15.75
CA PHE A 654 21.33 10.58 -15.81
C PHE A 654 19.81 10.84 -15.90
N LEU A 655 19.16 10.15 -16.85
CA LEU A 655 17.74 10.31 -17.21
C LEU A 655 17.35 11.72 -17.69
N ARG A 656 18.31 12.62 -17.92
CA ARG A 656 18.11 13.98 -18.43
C ARG A 656 19.05 14.28 -19.60
N LEU A 657 19.19 13.35 -20.53
CA LEU A 657 20.26 13.21 -21.55
C LEU A 657 21.51 12.49 -21.00
N SER A 658 21.29 11.27 -20.52
CA SER A 658 22.34 10.39 -20.00
C SER A 658 23.63 10.40 -20.84
N GLY A 659 24.78 10.59 -20.21
CA GLY A 659 26.10 10.75 -20.84
C GLY A 659 26.59 12.20 -20.91
N THR A 660 25.70 13.20 -20.92
CA THR A 660 26.11 14.61 -20.85
C THR A 660 26.41 15.05 -19.40
N GLU A 661 27.12 16.18 -19.27
CA GLU A 661 27.43 16.79 -17.98
C GLU A 661 26.16 17.33 -17.30
N PHE A 662 26.14 17.32 -15.97
CA PHE A 662 24.96 17.69 -15.19
C PHE A 662 24.53 19.13 -15.47
N GLN A 663 23.26 19.33 -15.83
CA GLN A 663 22.67 20.64 -16.18
C GLN A 663 23.39 21.42 -17.30
N SER A 664 24.19 20.75 -18.14
CA SER A 664 25.01 21.42 -19.17
C SER A 664 24.22 21.87 -20.42
N VAL A 665 22.96 21.48 -20.55
CA VAL A 665 22.12 21.79 -21.71
C VAL A 665 21.01 22.75 -21.27
N SER A 666 21.21 24.03 -21.58
CA SER A 666 20.26 25.12 -21.35
C SER A 666 19.80 25.73 -22.68
N GLY A 667 18.84 26.65 -22.60
CA GLY A 667 18.36 27.41 -23.76
C GLY A 667 17.08 28.16 -23.42
N ARG A 668 16.63 29.06 -24.30
CA ARG A 668 15.38 29.81 -24.07
C ARG A 668 14.14 28.91 -24.06
N SER A 669 14.19 27.77 -24.74
CA SER A 669 13.20 26.70 -24.65
C SER A 669 13.90 25.36 -24.52
N ILE A 670 13.35 24.44 -23.73
CA ILE A 670 13.85 23.07 -23.62
C ILE A 670 12.74 22.08 -23.91
N ALA A 671 13.12 20.89 -24.38
CA ALA A 671 12.22 19.76 -24.50
C ALA A 671 12.96 18.44 -24.24
N LEU A 672 12.31 17.52 -23.55
CA LEU A 672 12.81 16.16 -23.33
C LEU A 672 11.67 15.16 -23.50
N ALA A 673 11.95 14.04 -24.16
CA ALA A 673 11.14 12.84 -24.14
C ALA A 673 12.01 11.68 -23.64
N ARG A 674 11.45 10.85 -22.76
CA ARG A 674 12.17 9.74 -22.14
C ARG A 674 11.27 8.52 -22.01
N LEU A 675 11.78 7.36 -22.39
CA LEU A 675 11.21 6.04 -22.11
C LEU A 675 12.16 5.30 -21.17
N VAL A 676 11.64 4.77 -20.08
CA VAL A 676 12.38 3.91 -19.15
C VAL A 676 11.68 2.57 -19.06
N MET A 677 12.47 1.50 -19.10
CA MET A 677 12.00 0.12 -18.96
C MET A 677 12.94 -0.64 -18.04
N ALA A 678 12.38 -1.41 -17.08
CA ALA A 678 13.17 -2.25 -16.20
C ALA A 678 12.45 -3.55 -15.87
N ARG A 679 13.22 -4.62 -15.70
CA ARG A 679 12.75 -5.93 -15.25
C ARG A 679 13.11 -6.12 -13.79
N ARG A 680 12.16 -6.60 -12.99
CA ARG A 680 12.43 -7.06 -11.62
C ARG A 680 13.33 -8.30 -11.67
N ILE A 681 14.49 -8.21 -11.04
CA ILE A 681 15.50 -9.29 -10.95
C ILE A 681 15.64 -9.85 -9.53
N GLY A 682 15.06 -9.18 -8.54
CA GLY A 682 15.04 -9.62 -7.16
C GLY A 682 14.30 -8.65 -6.25
N SER A 683 14.46 -8.83 -4.94
CA SER A 683 14.01 -7.89 -3.92
C SER A 683 14.89 -7.98 -2.69
N LEU A 684 15.02 -6.87 -1.98
CA LEU A 684 15.55 -6.85 -0.63
C LEU A 684 14.51 -7.38 0.37
N PRO A 685 14.93 -7.80 1.57
CA PRO A 685 14.02 -8.03 2.68
C PRO A 685 13.12 -6.80 2.90
N SER A 686 11.84 -7.03 3.20
CA SER A 686 10.83 -5.97 3.38
C SER A 686 11.18 -4.93 4.45
N THR A 687 12.07 -5.27 5.38
CA THR A 687 12.59 -4.38 6.43
C THR A 687 13.64 -3.39 5.94
N LEU A 688 14.30 -3.65 4.80
CA LEU A 688 15.38 -2.82 4.26
C LEU A 688 14.98 -2.10 2.97
N GLY A 689 14.07 -2.68 2.18
CA GLY A 689 13.69 -2.14 0.89
C GLY A 689 12.67 -2.98 0.15
N GLY A 690 12.66 -2.82 -1.16
CA GLY A 690 11.72 -3.47 -2.07
C GLY A 690 12.45 -4.09 -3.26
N ALA A 691 11.89 -3.88 -4.45
CA ALA A 691 12.36 -4.55 -5.67
C ALA A 691 13.74 -4.06 -6.13
N VAL A 692 14.55 -5.01 -6.60
CA VAL A 692 15.79 -4.79 -7.37
C VAL A 692 15.45 -4.98 -8.84
N ARG A 693 15.83 -4.00 -9.68
CA ARG A 693 15.51 -4.00 -11.10
C ARG A 693 16.77 -3.74 -11.94
N ALA A 694 16.83 -4.38 -13.09
CA ALA A 694 17.78 -4.03 -14.15
C ALA A 694 17.00 -3.46 -15.32
N GLY A 695 17.44 -2.32 -15.85
CA GLY A 695 16.70 -1.59 -16.86
C GLY A 695 17.56 -0.73 -17.76
N PHE A 696 16.89 -0.03 -18.65
CA PHE A 696 17.48 0.91 -19.59
C PHE A 696 16.58 2.13 -19.82
N SER A 697 17.17 3.21 -20.30
CA SER A 697 16.46 4.40 -20.77
C SER A 697 16.78 4.70 -22.23
N LEU A 698 15.82 5.32 -22.90
CA LEU A 698 15.97 5.98 -24.19
C LEU A 698 15.48 7.42 -24.03
N GLU A 699 16.30 8.38 -24.44
CA GLU A 699 16.11 9.80 -24.16
C GLU A 699 16.35 10.60 -25.44
N MET A 700 15.54 11.63 -25.66
CA MET A 700 15.70 12.56 -26.78
C MET A 700 15.27 13.96 -26.34
N GLY A 701 16.18 14.93 -26.46
CA GLY A 701 15.92 16.28 -25.96
C GLY A 701 16.98 17.30 -26.37
N GLY A 702 16.79 18.55 -25.94
CA GLY A 702 17.72 19.64 -26.20
C GLY A 702 17.22 21.00 -25.70
N GLY A 703 18.14 21.97 -25.70
CA GLY A 703 17.86 23.40 -25.51
C GLY A 703 17.86 24.14 -26.85
N PHE A 704 16.98 25.13 -26.99
CA PHE A 704 16.69 25.83 -28.24
C PHE A 704 16.49 27.33 -28.03
N ASP A 705 17.04 28.13 -28.96
CA ASP A 705 16.86 29.59 -29.00
C ASP A 705 15.95 30.05 -30.14
N GLN A 706 15.48 31.30 -30.07
CA GLN A 706 14.44 31.87 -30.94
C GLN A 706 14.76 31.85 -32.44
N SER A 707 16.04 31.85 -32.81
CA SER A 707 16.51 31.86 -34.21
C SER A 707 16.51 30.48 -34.87
N GLU A 708 16.31 29.40 -34.11
CA GLU A 708 16.43 28.04 -34.63
C GLU A 708 15.05 27.36 -34.78
N ARG A 709 14.74 26.90 -36.00
CA ARG A 709 13.58 26.02 -36.24
C ARG A 709 13.83 24.68 -35.55
N TRP A 710 12.78 24.09 -34.96
CA TRP A 710 12.80 22.74 -34.38
C TRP A 710 13.12 21.71 -35.47
N LYS A 711 14.41 21.38 -35.64
CA LYS A 711 14.89 20.38 -36.58
C LYS A 711 15.26 19.12 -35.80
N ALA A 712 14.86 17.96 -36.30
CA ALA A 712 15.18 16.66 -35.68
C ALA A 712 16.69 16.44 -35.46
N SER A 713 17.55 17.04 -36.28
CA SER A 713 19.01 16.94 -36.19
C SER A 713 19.63 17.67 -34.98
N LYS A 714 18.88 18.54 -34.29
CA LYS A 714 19.33 19.31 -33.12
C LYS A 714 19.01 18.63 -31.79
N PHE A 715 18.21 17.56 -31.81
CA PHE A 715 17.93 16.78 -30.62
C PHE A 715 19.12 15.87 -30.32
N THR A 716 19.59 15.93 -29.09
CA THR A 716 20.53 14.94 -28.55
C THR A 716 19.76 13.69 -28.22
N GLN A 717 20.24 12.55 -28.70
CA GLN A 717 19.74 11.23 -28.34
C GLN A 717 20.67 10.64 -27.30
N ALA A 718 20.11 10.06 -26.26
CA ALA A 718 20.86 9.44 -25.17
C ALA A 718 20.21 8.11 -24.76
N SER A 719 21.02 7.25 -24.16
CA SER A 719 20.56 6.01 -23.57
C SER A 719 21.35 5.70 -22.31
N SER A 720 20.77 4.87 -21.46
CA SER A 720 21.47 4.34 -20.29
C SER A 720 21.07 2.91 -20.01
N ALA A 721 21.94 2.19 -19.30
CA ALA A 721 21.60 0.96 -18.61
C ALA A 721 21.79 1.19 -17.10
N PHE A 722 20.91 0.65 -16.27
CA PHE A 722 20.96 0.85 -14.83
C PHE A 722 20.50 -0.36 -14.03
N ILE A 723 20.97 -0.44 -12.79
CA ILE A 723 20.39 -1.23 -11.72
C ILE A 723 19.74 -0.26 -10.75
N SER A 724 18.47 -0.49 -10.42
CA SER A 724 17.76 0.27 -9.40
C SER A 724 17.35 -0.61 -8.23
N VAL A 725 17.47 -0.05 -7.02
CA VAL A 725 17.12 -0.70 -5.77
C VAL A 725 16.20 0.22 -5.00
N ASP A 726 14.97 -0.23 -4.72
CA ASP A 726 14.08 0.48 -3.81
C ASP A 726 14.54 0.21 -2.36
N THR A 727 14.99 1.24 -1.63
CA THR A 727 15.42 1.11 -0.23
C THR A 727 14.57 1.99 0.68
N ARG A 728 14.60 1.74 1.99
CA ARG A 728 13.97 2.65 2.97
C ARG A 728 14.60 4.04 3.00
N PHE A 729 15.84 4.21 2.56
CA PHE A 729 16.53 5.51 2.49
C PHE A 729 16.16 6.32 1.23
N GLY A 730 15.42 5.72 0.31
CA GLY A 730 15.15 6.26 -1.02
C GLY A 730 15.62 5.30 -2.11
N PRO A 731 15.28 5.57 -3.38
CA PRO A 731 15.74 4.74 -4.48
C PRO A 731 17.25 4.92 -4.69
N VAL A 732 17.94 3.81 -4.96
CA VAL A 732 19.35 3.80 -5.36
C VAL A 732 19.44 3.43 -6.83
N TYR A 733 20.23 4.18 -7.60
CA TYR A 733 20.53 3.86 -8.98
C TYR A 733 22.05 3.77 -9.18
N MET A 734 22.48 2.71 -9.86
CA MET A 734 23.81 2.61 -10.45
C MET A 734 23.61 2.50 -11.95
N ALA A 735 24.18 3.43 -12.73
CA ALA A 735 23.91 3.52 -14.15
C ALA A 735 25.16 3.81 -14.98
N SER A 736 25.09 3.44 -16.25
CA SER A 736 26.03 3.86 -17.29
C SER A 736 25.22 4.48 -18.41
N GLY A 737 25.50 5.73 -18.75
CA GLY A 737 24.80 6.51 -19.77
C GLY A 737 25.72 6.95 -20.89
N ALA A 738 25.19 7.10 -22.10
CA ALA A 738 25.90 7.65 -23.25
C ALA A 738 24.96 8.46 -24.13
N SER A 739 25.48 9.55 -24.69
CA SER A 739 24.76 10.43 -25.61
C SER A 739 25.43 10.45 -26.98
N LYS A 740 24.64 10.68 -28.03
CA LYS A 740 25.12 10.73 -29.40
C LYS A 740 26.07 11.92 -29.58
N GLY A 741 27.35 11.64 -29.80
CA GLY A 741 28.41 12.66 -29.94
C GLY A 741 29.01 13.15 -28.61
N GLY A 742 28.62 12.55 -27.48
CA GLY A 742 29.19 12.82 -26.15
C GLY A 742 29.95 11.61 -25.58
N GLU A 743 30.51 11.78 -24.39
CA GLU A 743 31.19 10.70 -23.66
C GLU A 743 30.20 9.78 -22.92
N SER A 744 30.67 8.57 -22.58
CA SER A 744 30.00 7.71 -21.62
C SER A 744 30.31 8.16 -20.18
N THR A 745 29.31 8.10 -19.31
CA THR A 745 29.42 8.50 -17.91
C THR A 745 28.78 7.45 -17.00
N PHE A 746 29.46 7.11 -15.91
CA PHE A 746 28.91 6.26 -14.85
C PHE A 746 28.25 7.12 -13.79
N TYR A 747 27.17 6.62 -13.22
CA TYR A 747 26.41 7.36 -12.22
C TYR A 747 26.07 6.51 -11.00
N LEU A 748 26.11 7.15 -9.83
CA LEU A 748 25.56 6.63 -8.58
C LEU A 748 24.59 7.66 -7.99
N PHE A 749 23.35 7.23 -7.74
CA PHE A 749 22.34 8.04 -7.07
C PHE A 749 21.77 7.31 -5.86
N LEU A 750 21.55 8.05 -4.78
CA LEU A 750 20.67 7.71 -3.67
C LEU A 750 19.72 8.90 -3.50
N GLY A 751 18.42 8.66 -3.62
CA GLY A 751 17.40 9.71 -3.60
C GLY A 751 16.81 9.96 -4.99
N PRO A 752 16.12 11.08 -5.18
CA PRO A 752 15.27 11.28 -6.34
C PRO A 752 16.07 11.38 -7.65
N VAL A 753 15.54 10.77 -8.71
CA VAL A 753 16.10 10.86 -10.07
C VAL A 753 14.96 11.28 -11.00
N TRP A 754 14.83 12.57 -11.27
CA TRP A 754 13.84 13.08 -12.22
C TRP A 754 14.43 14.13 -13.15
#